data_AF-A0AAV6J3N3-F1
#
_entry.id   AF-A0AAV6J3N3-F1
#
_cell.length_a   1.000
_cell.length_b   1.000
_cell.length_c   1.000
_cell.angle_alpha   90.00
_cell.angle_beta   90.00
_cell.angle_gamma   90.00
#
_symmetry.space_group_name_H-M   'P 1'
#
loop_
_entity.id
_entity.type
_entity.pdbx_description
1 polymer ?
#
loop_
_entity_poly.entity_id
_entity_poly.type
_entity_poly.pdbx_seq_one_letter_code
_entity_poly.pdbx_strand_id
1 'polypeptide(L)'
;MASGLTKGKMATVLSIDGGGIRGIIPGTLLGFLESRLQELDGANVRLADYFDVIAGTSTGGLVTTMITAPNKDNRPMYAAKDINNFYLENCPKIFPQSSRNNFIAKVTSLFGTVTGPKYDGKYLKSLTKELLGNITINQTLTDVIIPTFDIKRLQPVIFSTDDGKENVSKNALLSDICLGTSAAPTFLPAHYFETKDGDGKTRSFDLIDGGVAANNPTLMAITRISKQILMGKFKFVDMKPMESSRMLVLSLGTGTPKLAEKYSAAEASKWGLLSWVYDNGATPIVDIYGDASSDMVDIHISTLFQSLHCKTNYLRIQDDTLTGDASSVDFATTENLQKLVQIGNDLLKKPVSRVNLETGRFDEVQGEGLTKGKKAKVLSIDGGGIGGMIPGTILGFLETKLQELDGANVRLADYFDVIAGTSTGGLVTTMITAPNKDNRPLYAAKDINNFYMENCPKIFPQSSRNNFITKVKSLFGAVTGPKYDGKYLRSLTKELLGNITINQTLTDVIIPAFDIKRLQPVIFSTDDRKENVSKNALLSDICLGTSAAATFLPARYFETKDGDGKTQSFDIIDGGVAANNPNDDDVEETPAAEETEQEVQQEQVLSEPPEEEQLRRSTRERQPSRSFVPELCPELVVTIGFDVDLELIVVVDLFTNPALDTFRQSLIKCPILPHLKHASVSL
;
A
#
# COMPACT_ATOMS: atom_id res chain seq x y z
N MET A 1 27.05 8.99 18.25
CA MET A 1 27.19 10.06 17.24
C MET A 1 27.56 9.37 15.93
N ALA A 2 26.70 9.15 14.95
CA ALA A 2 25.25 9.20 14.85
C ALA A 2 24.86 7.95 14.05
N SER A 3 23.82 7.24 14.51
CA SER A 3 23.31 6.01 13.91
C SER A 3 22.64 6.30 12.58
N GLY A 4 23.07 5.60 11.52
CA GLY A 4 22.37 5.58 10.24
C GLY A 4 20.91 5.17 10.41
N LEU A 5 20.01 5.95 9.82
CA LEU A 5 18.58 5.66 9.75
C LEU A 5 18.38 4.39 8.91
N THR A 6 18.11 3.27 9.56
CA THR A 6 17.59 2.06 8.91
C THR A 6 16.23 2.38 8.27
N LYS A 7 16.02 2.01 7.00
CA LYS A 7 14.67 1.93 6.36
C LYS A 7 13.69 1.33 7.39
N GLY A 8 12.80 2.17 7.92
CA GLY A 8 12.05 1.83 9.14
C GLY A 8 11.06 0.69 8.90
N LYS A 9 11.20 -0.43 9.63
CA LYS A 9 10.24 -1.56 9.60
C LYS A 9 8.79 -1.07 9.77
N MET A 10 7.86 -1.61 8.97
CA MET A 10 6.42 -1.35 9.06
C MET A 10 5.79 -2.18 10.17
N ALA A 11 4.82 -1.60 10.90
CA ALA A 11 3.96 -2.33 11.81
C ALA A 11 2.78 -2.95 11.06
N THR A 12 2.58 -4.24 11.18
CA THR A 12 1.56 -4.99 10.43
C THR A 12 0.38 -5.38 11.33
N VAL A 13 -0.83 -5.06 10.88
CA VAL A 13 -2.07 -5.26 11.65
C VAL A 13 -3.08 -6.03 10.82
N LEU A 14 -3.59 -7.13 11.38
CA LEU A 14 -4.77 -7.82 10.89
C LEU A 14 -5.93 -7.56 11.85
N SER A 15 -7.08 -7.13 11.35
CA SER A 15 -8.31 -6.95 12.12
C SER A 15 -9.45 -7.74 11.51
N ILE A 16 -10.20 -8.48 12.33
CA ILE A 16 -11.29 -9.35 11.89
C ILE A 16 -12.57 -9.02 12.67
N ASP A 17 -13.62 -8.64 11.96
CA ASP A 17 -14.89 -8.25 12.55
C ASP A 17 -15.69 -9.43 13.14
N GLY A 18 -16.63 -9.09 14.02
CA GLY A 18 -17.67 -10.01 14.48
C GLY A 18 -18.77 -10.22 13.44
N GLY A 19 -19.45 -11.38 13.51
CA GLY A 19 -20.54 -11.69 12.59
C GLY A 19 -21.09 -13.12 12.60
N GLY A 20 -20.88 -13.88 13.68
CA GLY A 20 -21.38 -15.25 13.81
C GLY A 20 -20.87 -16.19 12.72
N ILE A 21 -21.77 -16.93 12.05
CA ILE A 21 -21.42 -17.88 10.97
C ILE A 21 -20.76 -17.20 9.77
N ARG A 22 -20.94 -15.88 9.60
CA ARG A 22 -20.36 -15.10 8.52
C ARG A 22 -18.83 -14.97 8.62
N GLY A 23 -18.22 -15.42 9.73
CA GLY A 23 -16.77 -15.61 9.85
C GLY A 23 -16.14 -16.49 8.76
N ILE A 24 -16.95 -17.28 8.04
CA ILE A 24 -16.55 -17.99 6.81
C ILE A 24 -16.02 -17.04 5.72
N ILE A 25 -16.57 -15.82 5.62
CA ILE A 25 -16.13 -14.83 4.63
C ILE A 25 -14.67 -14.44 4.88
N PRO A 26 -14.30 -13.88 6.06
CA PRO A 26 -12.89 -13.60 6.35
C PRO A 26 -12.04 -14.88 6.39
N GLY A 27 -12.57 -16.03 6.82
CA GLY A 27 -11.86 -17.32 6.74
C GLY A 27 -11.42 -17.67 5.31
N THR A 28 -12.27 -17.42 4.31
CA THR A 28 -11.96 -17.61 2.89
C THR A 28 -10.85 -16.66 2.43
N LEU A 29 -10.95 -15.38 2.80
CA LEU A 29 -9.97 -14.35 2.45
C LEU A 29 -8.59 -14.65 3.06
N LEU A 30 -8.57 -15.06 4.34
CA LEU A 30 -7.36 -15.44 5.04
C LEU A 30 -6.72 -16.71 4.46
N GLY A 31 -7.54 -17.70 4.09
CA GLY A 31 -7.05 -18.90 3.40
C GLY A 31 -6.36 -18.56 2.07
N PHE A 32 -6.92 -17.62 1.31
CA PHE A 32 -6.29 -17.12 0.09
C PHE A 32 -5.00 -16.35 0.39
N LEU A 33 -5.01 -15.41 1.34
CA LEU A 33 -3.81 -14.63 1.70
C LEU A 33 -2.66 -15.53 2.16
N GLU A 34 -2.93 -16.45 3.08
CA GLU A 34 -1.91 -17.38 3.57
C GLU A 34 -1.36 -18.27 2.45
N SER A 35 -2.19 -18.67 1.48
CA SER A 35 -1.73 -19.42 0.32
C SER A 35 -0.74 -18.63 -0.55
N ARG A 36 -0.97 -17.31 -0.72
CA ARG A 36 -0.07 -16.43 -1.47
C ARG A 36 1.25 -16.22 -0.73
N LEU A 37 1.20 -16.07 0.58
CA LEU A 37 2.41 -15.99 1.40
C LEU A 37 3.21 -17.30 1.35
N GLN A 38 2.54 -18.44 1.35
CA GLN A 38 3.17 -19.75 1.20
C GLN A 38 3.79 -19.99 -0.18
N GLU A 39 3.20 -19.43 -1.24
CA GLU A 39 3.79 -19.44 -2.59
C GLU A 39 5.09 -18.62 -2.65
N LEU A 40 5.18 -17.52 -1.88
CA LEU A 40 6.34 -16.64 -1.85
C LEU A 40 7.47 -17.17 -0.96
N ASP A 41 7.16 -17.53 0.28
CA ASP A 41 8.16 -17.78 1.33
C ASP A 41 8.16 -19.24 1.85
N GLY A 42 7.31 -20.09 1.27
CA GLY A 42 7.29 -21.53 1.49
C GLY A 42 6.11 -22.04 2.31
N ALA A 43 5.79 -23.33 2.14
CA ALA A 43 4.57 -23.97 2.65
C ALA A 43 4.35 -23.93 4.19
N ASN A 44 5.41 -23.65 4.95
CA ASN A 44 5.37 -23.65 6.40
C ASN A 44 5.00 -22.30 7.02
N VAL A 45 5.03 -21.20 6.24
CA VAL A 45 4.68 -19.87 6.76
C VAL A 45 3.18 -19.78 7.06
N ARG A 46 2.86 -18.96 8.06
CA ARG A 46 1.50 -18.73 8.58
C ARG A 46 1.28 -17.24 8.79
N LEU A 47 0.02 -16.83 8.86
CA LEU A 47 -0.34 -15.43 9.07
C LEU A 47 0.32 -14.80 10.31
N ALA A 48 0.44 -15.57 11.40
CA ALA A 48 1.10 -15.10 12.63
C ALA A 48 2.60 -14.79 12.47
N ASP A 49 3.24 -15.23 11.38
CA ASP A 49 4.64 -14.90 11.08
C ASP A 49 4.80 -13.51 10.43
N TYR A 50 3.73 -12.98 9.83
CA TYR A 50 3.75 -11.71 9.10
C TYR A 50 3.07 -10.58 9.84
N PHE A 51 2.09 -10.86 10.70
CA PHE A 51 1.33 -9.85 11.42
C PHE A 51 1.84 -9.66 12.85
N ASP A 52 2.32 -8.45 13.14
CA ASP A 52 2.75 -8.02 14.47
C ASP A 52 1.59 -7.99 15.47
N VAL A 53 0.40 -7.61 14.99
CA VAL A 53 -0.83 -7.54 15.79
C VAL A 53 -2.01 -8.17 15.05
N ILE A 54 -2.74 -9.06 15.72
CA ILE A 54 -3.99 -9.65 15.20
C ILE A 54 -5.14 -9.35 16.16
N ALA A 55 -6.11 -8.57 15.70
CA ALA A 55 -7.30 -8.20 16.47
C ALA A 55 -8.55 -8.89 15.94
N GLY A 56 -9.44 -9.29 16.83
CA GLY A 56 -10.66 -9.96 16.44
C GLY A 56 -11.79 -9.87 17.45
N THR A 57 -13.00 -9.58 16.98
CA THR A 57 -14.21 -9.49 17.81
C THR A 57 -15.14 -10.67 17.52
N SER A 58 -15.73 -11.28 18.56
CA SER A 58 -16.70 -12.37 18.39
C SER A 58 -16.11 -13.51 17.56
N THR A 59 -16.77 -13.91 16.47
CA THR A 59 -16.24 -14.85 15.48
C THR A 59 -14.83 -14.50 15.00
N GLY A 60 -14.51 -13.21 14.82
CA GLY A 60 -13.17 -12.75 14.48
C GLY A 60 -12.15 -13.00 15.60
N GLY A 61 -12.59 -12.94 16.87
CA GLY A 61 -11.79 -13.33 18.04
C GLY A 61 -11.54 -14.83 18.12
N LEU A 62 -12.52 -15.65 17.70
CA LEU A 62 -12.35 -17.10 17.52
C LEU A 62 -11.30 -17.38 16.43
N VAL A 63 -11.44 -16.76 15.25
CA VAL A 63 -10.48 -16.91 14.15
C VAL A 63 -9.08 -16.45 14.56
N THR A 64 -8.98 -15.29 15.23
CA THR A 64 -7.72 -14.78 15.81
C THR A 64 -7.08 -15.83 16.70
N THR A 65 -7.87 -16.45 17.58
CA THR A 65 -7.37 -17.52 18.47
C THR A 65 -6.92 -18.75 17.68
N MET A 66 -7.66 -19.18 16.65
CA MET A 66 -7.30 -20.33 15.81
C MET A 66 -5.94 -20.16 15.13
N ILE A 67 -5.62 -18.95 14.66
CA ILE A 67 -4.37 -18.66 13.91
C ILE A 67 -3.22 -18.17 14.80
N THR A 68 -3.42 -18.03 16.11
CA THR A 68 -2.38 -17.51 17.04
C THR A 68 -2.15 -18.37 18.28
N ALA A 69 -3.09 -19.23 18.67
CA ALA A 69 -2.87 -20.18 19.76
C ALA A 69 -1.80 -21.20 19.34
N PRO A 70 -0.80 -21.45 20.18
CA PRO A 70 0.26 -22.41 19.85
C PRO A 70 -0.25 -23.85 19.94
N ASN A 71 0.16 -24.66 18.97
CA ASN A 71 0.12 -26.12 19.05
C ASN A 71 1.37 -26.66 19.76
N LYS A 72 1.54 -27.99 19.79
CA LYS A 72 2.68 -28.66 20.44
C LYS A 72 4.04 -28.29 19.85
N ASP A 73 4.06 -27.90 18.58
CA ASP A 73 5.28 -27.52 17.84
C ASP A 73 5.52 -25.99 17.89
N ASN A 74 4.79 -25.26 18.74
CA ASN A 74 4.82 -23.80 18.84
C ASN A 74 4.52 -23.10 17.49
N ARG A 75 3.61 -23.68 16.72
CA ARG A 75 3.04 -23.12 15.48
C ARG A 75 1.54 -22.88 15.66
N PRO A 76 0.89 -22.05 14.81
CA PRO A 76 -0.55 -21.84 14.89
C PRO A 76 -1.34 -23.15 14.90
N MET A 77 -2.36 -23.23 15.75
CA MET A 77 -3.22 -24.41 15.88
C MET A 77 -3.92 -24.78 14.57
N TYR A 78 -4.32 -23.77 13.79
CA TYR A 78 -4.92 -23.94 12.47
C TYR A 78 -4.12 -23.18 11.40
N ALA A 79 -4.03 -23.76 10.21
CA ALA A 79 -3.74 -22.99 9.00
C ALA A 79 -5.02 -22.25 8.56
N ALA A 80 -4.87 -21.12 7.88
CA ALA A 80 -6.01 -20.29 7.50
C ALA A 80 -7.01 -21.02 6.58
N LYS A 81 -6.51 -21.92 5.72
CA LYS A 81 -7.34 -22.76 4.84
C LYS A 81 -8.30 -23.70 5.59
N ASP A 82 -8.00 -24.03 6.85
CA ASP A 82 -8.78 -24.98 7.64
C ASP A 82 -9.94 -24.30 8.38
N ILE A 83 -9.96 -22.96 8.44
CA ILE A 83 -10.99 -22.17 9.13
C ILE A 83 -12.38 -22.49 8.57
N ASN A 84 -12.56 -22.46 7.25
CA ASN A 84 -13.88 -22.68 6.66
C ASN A 84 -14.43 -24.08 6.97
N ASN A 85 -13.57 -25.11 6.92
CA ASN A 85 -13.97 -26.47 7.25
C ASN A 85 -14.40 -26.59 8.71
N PHE A 86 -13.69 -25.92 9.62
CA PHE A 86 -14.08 -25.84 11.02
C PHE A 86 -15.48 -25.25 11.20
N TYR A 87 -15.79 -24.14 10.53
CA TYR A 87 -17.11 -23.52 10.59
C TYR A 87 -18.20 -24.40 9.96
N LEU A 88 -17.93 -25.00 8.80
CA LEU A 88 -18.86 -25.91 8.12
C LEU A 88 -19.25 -27.10 9.00
N GLU A 89 -18.30 -27.64 9.77
CA GLU A 89 -18.56 -28.76 10.67
C GLU A 89 -19.27 -28.34 11.97
N ASN A 90 -18.86 -27.21 12.56
CA ASN A 90 -19.23 -26.86 13.93
C ASN A 90 -20.42 -25.91 14.02
N CYS A 91 -20.64 -25.02 13.06
CA CYS A 91 -21.75 -24.06 13.10
C CYS A 91 -23.13 -24.73 13.19
N PRO A 92 -23.44 -25.84 12.49
CA PRO A 92 -24.72 -26.53 12.65
C PRO A 92 -24.95 -27.10 14.05
N LYS A 93 -23.88 -27.37 14.81
CA LYS A 93 -23.92 -27.88 16.19
C LYS A 93 -23.97 -26.74 17.21
N ILE A 94 -23.34 -25.60 16.91
CA ILE A 94 -23.40 -24.37 17.72
C ILE A 94 -24.78 -23.71 17.59
N PHE A 95 -25.31 -23.65 16.37
CA PHE A 95 -26.58 -23.03 16.00
C PHE A 95 -27.54 -24.08 15.38
N PRO A 96 -28.04 -25.04 16.17
CA PRO A 96 -28.92 -26.09 15.67
C PRO A 96 -30.20 -25.48 15.08
N GLN A 97 -30.44 -25.75 13.79
CA GLN A 97 -31.66 -25.35 13.11
C GLN A 97 -32.76 -26.35 13.46
N SER A 98 -33.78 -25.93 14.20
CA SER A 98 -34.91 -26.81 14.54
C SER A 98 -35.68 -27.18 13.27
N SER A 99 -35.79 -28.48 13.00
CA SER A 99 -36.53 -29.02 11.84
C SER A 99 -37.95 -28.41 11.81
N ARG A 100 -38.32 -27.85 10.66
CA ARG A 100 -39.57 -27.13 10.36
C ARG A 100 -40.89 -27.90 10.63
N ASN A 101 -40.85 -29.09 11.25
CA ASN A 101 -41.98 -30.01 11.40
C ASN A 101 -42.66 -30.04 12.78
N ASN A 102 -42.28 -29.19 13.75
CA ASN A 102 -43.02 -29.11 15.02
C ASN A 102 -44.01 -27.95 15.03
N PHE A 103 -45.22 -28.21 14.55
CA PHE A 103 -46.42 -27.36 14.69
C PHE A 103 -46.67 -26.94 16.16
N ILE A 104 -46.20 -27.72 17.13
CA ILE A 104 -46.27 -27.45 18.58
C ILE A 104 -45.34 -26.30 19.03
N ALA A 105 -44.24 -26.03 18.31
CA ALA A 105 -43.32 -24.93 18.62
C ALA A 105 -43.90 -23.53 18.33
N LYS A 106 -44.85 -23.44 17.37
CA LYS A 106 -45.54 -22.18 17.03
C LYS A 106 -46.51 -21.70 18.12
N VAL A 107 -47.06 -22.62 18.92
CA VAL A 107 -47.99 -22.28 20.01
C VAL A 107 -47.23 -21.91 21.28
N THR A 108 -46.07 -22.53 21.51
CA THR A 108 -45.18 -22.20 22.64
C THR A 108 -44.39 -20.92 22.41
N SER A 109 -44.17 -20.44 21.17
CA SER A 109 -43.47 -19.18 20.90
C SER A 109 -44.24 -17.91 21.29
N LEU A 110 -45.56 -17.99 21.49
CA LEU A 110 -46.38 -16.87 21.97
C LEU A 110 -46.26 -16.62 23.48
N PHE A 111 -45.89 -17.63 24.27
CA PHE A 111 -45.73 -17.53 25.73
C PHE A 111 -44.32 -17.88 26.24
N GLY A 112 -43.48 -18.54 25.43
CA GLY A 112 -42.17 -19.07 25.80
C GLY A 112 -40.97 -18.27 25.30
N THR A 113 -41.18 -17.18 24.56
CA THR A 113 -40.14 -16.25 24.09
C THR A 113 -39.60 -15.32 25.20
N VAL A 114 -40.02 -15.52 26.44
CA VAL A 114 -39.71 -14.65 27.58
C VAL A 114 -38.58 -15.21 28.48
N THR A 115 -38.02 -16.40 28.20
CA THR A 115 -37.01 -17.01 29.09
C THR A 115 -35.79 -17.56 28.35
N GLY A 116 -34.66 -16.86 28.47
CA GLY A 116 -33.31 -17.34 28.09
C GLY A 116 -32.86 -16.98 26.66
N PRO A 117 -31.55 -17.14 26.36
CA PRO A 117 -30.99 -16.92 25.02
C PRO A 117 -31.45 -17.98 24.01
N LYS A 118 -31.36 -17.67 22.71
CA LYS A 118 -31.75 -18.56 21.60
C LYS A 118 -30.99 -19.89 21.60
N TYR A 119 -29.73 -19.89 22.03
CA TYR A 119 -28.85 -21.05 22.10
C TYR A 119 -28.24 -21.18 23.50
N ASP A 120 -28.04 -22.42 23.97
CA ASP A 120 -27.56 -22.67 25.33
C ASP A 120 -26.03 -22.55 25.50
N GLY A 121 -25.29 -22.44 24.40
CA GLY A 121 -23.83 -22.29 24.36
C GLY A 121 -23.01 -23.50 24.84
N LYS A 122 -23.65 -24.63 25.21
CA LYS A 122 -22.92 -25.77 25.80
C LYS A 122 -21.96 -26.44 24.83
N TYR A 123 -22.35 -26.57 23.57
CA TYR A 123 -21.48 -27.14 22.53
C TYR A 123 -20.25 -26.27 22.32
N LEU A 124 -20.44 -24.95 22.13
CA LEU A 124 -19.33 -24.00 21.98
C LEU A 124 -18.38 -24.04 23.18
N LYS A 125 -18.90 -24.06 24.41
CA LYS A 125 -18.10 -24.18 25.64
C LYS A 125 -17.30 -25.47 25.73
N SER A 126 -17.87 -26.58 25.28
CA SER A 126 -17.17 -27.88 25.28
C SER A 126 -16.07 -27.89 24.21
N LEU A 127 -16.40 -27.40 23.01
CA LEU A 127 -15.48 -27.32 21.88
C LEU A 127 -14.27 -26.43 22.17
N THR A 128 -14.47 -25.22 22.70
CA THR A 128 -13.36 -24.31 23.02
C THR A 128 -12.47 -24.88 24.11
N LYS A 129 -13.04 -25.53 25.13
CA LYS A 129 -12.28 -26.18 26.20
C LYS A 129 -11.48 -27.38 25.70
N GLU A 130 -12.04 -28.19 24.80
CA GLU A 130 -11.35 -29.33 24.21
C GLU A 130 -10.15 -28.90 23.35
N LEU A 131 -10.34 -27.88 22.52
CA LEU A 131 -9.29 -27.41 21.60
C LEU A 131 -8.20 -26.61 22.29
N LEU A 132 -8.58 -25.68 23.17
CA LEU A 132 -7.65 -24.71 23.76
C LEU A 132 -7.09 -25.18 25.10
N GLY A 133 -7.73 -26.15 25.76
CA GLY A 133 -7.28 -26.68 27.04
C GLY A 133 -7.02 -25.57 28.07
N ASN A 134 -5.77 -25.50 28.53
CA ASN A 134 -5.32 -24.51 29.52
C ASN A 134 -4.49 -23.37 28.90
N ILE A 135 -4.54 -23.17 27.59
CA ILE A 135 -3.76 -22.12 26.94
C ILE A 135 -4.28 -20.75 27.39
N THR A 136 -3.38 -19.90 27.87
CA THR A 136 -3.68 -18.53 28.27
C THR A 136 -3.27 -17.51 27.22
N ILE A 137 -3.85 -16.32 27.25
CA ILE A 137 -3.60 -15.29 26.22
C ILE A 137 -2.13 -14.88 26.09
N ASN A 138 -1.34 -14.88 27.17
CA ASN A 138 0.08 -14.56 27.10
C ASN A 138 0.93 -15.57 26.30
N GLN A 139 0.37 -16.74 25.97
CA GLN A 139 1.04 -17.79 25.18
C GLN A 139 0.77 -17.69 23.68
N THR A 140 -0.02 -16.71 23.24
CA THR A 140 -0.28 -16.48 21.81
C THR A 140 1.02 -16.15 21.05
N LEU A 141 1.11 -16.60 19.81
CA LEU A 141 2.34 -16.55 18.99
C LEU A 141 2.69 -15.14 18.48
N THR A 142 1.70 -14.27 18.42
CA THR A 142 1.85 -12.84 18.11
C THR A 142 0.92 -12.04 19.03
N ASP A 143 1.01 -10.71 19.02
CA ASP A 143 0.21 -9.89 19.93
C ASP A 143 -1.25 -9.86 19.45
N VAL A 144 -2.16 -10.36 20.28
CA VAL A 144 -3.58 -10.41 19.98
C VAL A 144 -4.37 -9.37 20.73
N ILE A 145 -5.52 -8.97 20.18
CA ILE A 145 -6.47 -8.05 20.83
C ILE A 145 -7.88 -8.59 20.62
N ILE A 146 -8.53 -8.98 21.72
CA ILE A 146 -9.87 -9.57 21.70
C ILE A 146 -10.76 -8.79 22.69
N PRO A 147 -11.69 -7.96 22.20
CA PRO A 147 -12.60 -7.21 23.06
C PRO A 147 -13.74 -8.09 23.57
N THR A 148 -14.24 -7.70 24.75
CA THR A 148 -15.46 -8.20 25.41
C THR A 148 -16.12 -7.03 26.13
N PHE A 149 -17.34 -7.19 26.62
CA PHE A 149 -18.00 -6.19 27.46
C PHE A 149 -18.41 -6.79 28.80
N ASP A 150 -17.98 -6.18 29.91
CA ASP A 150 -18.33 -6.64 31.26
C ASP A 150 -19.62 -5.97 31.73
N ILE A 151 -20.68 -6.75 31.89
CA ILE A 151 -22.01 -6.24 32.25
C ILE A 151 -22.13 -5.84 33.72
N LYS A 152 -21.26 -6.35 34.58
CA LYS A 152 -21.24 -6.00 36.00
C LYS A 152 -20.54 -4.66 36.23
N ARG A 153 -19.51 -4.38 35.43
CA ARG A 153 -18.75 -3.11 35.46
C ARG A 153 -19.27 -2.07 34.48
N LEU A 154 -20.12 -2.48 33.53
CA LEU A 154 -20.60 -1.65 32.42
C LEU A 154 -19.46 -1.03 31.61
N GLN A 155 -18.41 -1.80 31.35
CA GLN A 155 -17.21 -1.33 30.65
C GLN A 155 -16.64 -2.40 29.71
N PRO A 156 -16.02 -1.98 28.58
CA PRO A 156 -15.25 -2.89 27.75
C PRO A 156 -14.09 -3.52 28.53
N VAL A 157 -13.89 -4.82 28.35
CA VAL A 157 -12.70 -5.53 28.80
C VAL A 157 -11.95 -6.02 27.57
N ILE A 158 -10.76 -5.48 27.37
CA ILE A 158 -9.90 -5.81 26.23
C ILE A 158 -8.85 -6.79 26.73
N PHE A 159 -8.89 -8.01 26.19
CA PHE A 159 -7.83 -8.99 26.41
C PHE A 159 -6.76 -8.79 25.35
N SER A 160 -5.51 -8.60 25.77
CA SER A 160 -4.38 -8.56 24.84
C SER A 160 -3.19 -9.35 25.39
N THR A 161 -2.36 -9.86 24.49
CA THR A 161 -1.17 -10.66 24.86
C THR A 161 -0.30 -9.92 25.87
N ASP A 162 0.00 -8.64 25.62
CA ASP A 162 0.88 -7.88 26.50
C ASP A 162 0.23 -7.53 27.84
N ASP A 163 -1.08 -7.26 27.86
CA ASP A 163 -1.78 -7.09 29.14
C ASP A 163 -1.76 -8.39 29.96
N GLY A 164 -1.84 -9.55 29.31
CA GLY A 164 -1.71 -10.85 29.97
C GLY A 164 -0.28 -11.15 30.45
N LYS A 165 0.75 -10.68 29.72
CA LYS A 165 2.15 -10.77 30.16
C LYS A 165 2.41 -9.86 31.37
N GLU A 166 1.83 -8.66 31.40
CA GLU A 166 2.08 -7.65 32.43
C GLU A 166 1.20 -7.81 33.67
N ASN A 167 -0.03 -8.31 33.52
CA ASN A 167 -0.99 -8.41 34.59
C ASN A 167 -1.58 -9.82 34.65
N VAL A 168 -1.18 -10.57 35.68
CA VAL A 168 -1.62 -11.96 35.92
C VAL A 168 -3.15 -12.07 35.96
N SER A 169 -3.87 -11.07 36.50
CA SER A 169 -5.35 -11.06 36.52
C SER A 169 -6.01 -10.85 35.16
N LYS A 170 -5.23 -10.48 34.13
CA LYS A 170 -5.68 -10.39 32.74
C LYS A 170 -5.20 -11.56 31.89
N ASN A 171 -4.36 -12.44 32.44
CA ASN A 171 -3.90 -13.66 31.77
C ASN A 171 -4.95 -14.77 31.82
N ALA A 172 -6.10 -14.52 31.19
CA ALA A 172 -7.20 -15.47 31.16
C ALA A 172 -6.97 -16.61 30.16
N LEU A 173 -7.69 -17.72 30.35
CA LEU A 173 -7.75 -18.82 29.39
C LEU A 173 -8.33 -18.32 28.07
N LEU A 174 -7.72 -18.74 26.94
CA LEU A 174 -8.25 -18.41 25.62
C LEU A 174 -9.67 -18.97 25.44
N SER A 175 -10.00 -20.12 26.04
CA SER A 175 -11.36 -20.66 26.03
C SER A 175 -12.39 -19.72 26.67
N ASP A 176 -12.03 -19.05 27.78
CA ASP A 176 -12.91 -18.10 28.47
C ASP A 176 -13.05 -16.80 27.68
N ILE A 177 -11.95 -16.33 27.09
CA ILE A 177 -11.94 -15.15 26.22
C ILE A 177 -12.81 -15.39 24.97
N CYS A 178 -12.67 -16.56 24.32
CA CYS A 178 -13.48 -16.96 23.16
C CYS A 178 -14.98 -17.01 23.48
N LEU A 179 -15.34 -17.53 24.65
CA LEU A 179 -16.73 -17.58 25.10
C LEU A 179 -17.28 -16.18 25.41
N GLY A 180 -16.50 -15.35 26.11
CA GLY A 180 -16.89 -13.97 26.40
C GLY A 180 -17.07 -13.14 25.13
N THR A 181 -16.10 -13.16 24.21
CA THR A 181 -16.14 -12.32 23.00
C THR A 181 -17.27 -12.73 22.04
N SER A 182 -17.75 -13.98 22.09
CA SER A 182 -18.79 -14.50 21.20
C SER A 182 -20.19 -14.55 21.83
N ALA A 183 -20.35 -14.14 23.09
CA ALA A 183 -21.59 -14.25 23.84
C ALA A 183 -22.60 -13.15 23.45
N ALA A 184 -23.09 -13.18 22.21
CA ALA A 184 -23.95 -12.15 21.65
C ALA A 184 -25.29 -12.10 22.41
N PRO A 185 -25.72 -10.91 22.89
CA PRO A 185 -27.00 -10.76 23.59
C PRO A 185 -28.14 -11.35 22.76
N THR A 186 -29.10 -12.00 23.43
CA THR A 186 -30.23 -12.75 22.83
C THR A 186 -29.85 -14.07 22.12
N PHE A 187 -28.61 -14.26 21.66
CA PHE A 187 -28.16 -15.48 20.99
C PHE A 187 -27.52 -16.49 21.94
N LEU A 188 -26.56 -16.05 22.75
CA LEU A 188 -25.75 -16.89 23.64
C LEU A 188 -25.77 -16.35 25.08
N PRO A 189 -25.63 -17.21 26.10
CA PRO A 189 -25.56 -16.76 27.49
C PRO A 189 -24.27 -15.98 27.75
N ALA A 190 -24.36 -15.00 28.65
CA ALA A 190 -23.17 -14.32 29.19
C ALA A 190 -22.21 -15.33 29.83
N HIS A 191 -20.91 -15.08 29.70
CA HIS A 191 -19.86 -15.95 30.21
C HIS A 191 -19.23 -15.38 31.47
N TYR A 192 -19.18 -16.19 32.53
CA TYR A 192 -18.55 -15.83 33.79
C TYR A 192 -17.35 -16.73 34.07
N PHE A 193 -16.26 -16.11 34.53
CA PHE A 193 -15.10 -16.78 35.07
C PHE A 193 -14.34 -15.85 36.02
N GLU A 194 -13.34 -16.42 36.70
CA GLU A 194 -12.51 -15.69 37.64
C GLU A 194 -11.03 -15.92 37.36
N THR A 195 -10.22 -14.91 37.67
CA THR A 195 -8.76 -14.99 37.70
C THR A 195 -8.26 -14.54 39.06
N LYS A 196 -6.97 -14.76 39.34
CA LYS A 196 -6.30 -14.22 40.52
C LYS A 196 -5.22 -13.23 40.09
N ASP A 197 -5.09 -12.13 40.82
CA ASP A 197 -3.94 -11.24 40.68
C ASP A 197 -2.71 -11.78 41.43
N GLY A 198 -1.60 -11.01 41.38
CA GLY A 198 -0.34 -11.38 42.02
C GLY A 198 -0.42 -11.49 43.54
N ASP A 199 -1.39 -10.82 44.17
CA ASP A 199 -1.64 -10.88 45.62
C ASP A 199 -2.66 -11.98 45.98
N GLY A 200 -3.10 -12.77 44.98
CA GLY A 200 -4.06 -13.85 45.14
C GLY A 200 -5.51 -13.38 45.24
N LYS A 201 -5.80 -12.09 45.04
CA LYS A 201 -7.16 -11.55 45.08
C LYS A 201 -7.91 -11.91 43.80
N THR A 202 -9.14 -12.34 43.99
CA THR A 202 -10.02 -12.77 42.90
C THR A 202 -10.53 -11.58 42.11
N ARG A 203 -10.43 -11.69 40.78
CA ARG A 203 -11.09 -10.80 39.82
C ARG A 203 -12.12 -11.59 39.03
N SER A 204 -13.38 -11.23 39.19
CA SER A 204 -14.48 -11.76 38.37
C SER A 204 -14.59 -11.03 37.03
N PHE A 205 -15.05 -11.76 36.03
CA PHE A 205 -15.42 -11.26 34.72
C PHE A 205 -16.83 -11.76 34.39
N ASP A 206 -17.71 -10.82 34.04
CA ASP A 206 -19.11 -11.08 33.71
C ASP A 206 -19.35 -10.62 32.27
N LEU A 207 -18.95 -11.43 31.28
CA LEU A 207 -18.71 -10.98 29.91
C LEU A 207 -19.84 -11.31 28.94
N ILE A 208 -20.08 -10.38 28.03
CA ILE A 208 -20.84 -10.56 26.79
C ILE A 208 -19.98 -10.17 25.57
N ASP A 209 -20.54 -10.38 24.38
CA ASP A 209 -19.87 -10.19 23.09
C ASP A 209 -19.16 -8.84 22.96
N GLY A 210 -17.95 -8.89 22.38
CA GLY A 210 -17.12 -7.71 22.14
C GLY A 210 -17.73 -6.73 21.14
N GLY A 211 -18.66 -7.16 20.29
CA GLY A 211 -19.37 -6.35 19.32
C GLY A 211 -20.21 -5.24 19.95
N VAL A 212 -20.60 -5.39 21.22
CA VAL A 212 -21.22 -4.32 22.02
C VAL A 212 -20.25 -3.15 22.26
N ALA A 213 -18.95 -3.42 22.30
CA ALA A 213 -17.91 -2.42 22.50
C ALA A 213 -17.26 -1.97 21.19
N ALA A 214 -16.85 -2.93 20.36
CA ALA A 214 -16.13 -2.68 19.10
C ALA A 214 -16.28 -3.88 18.17
N ASN A 215 -17.31 -3.85 17.31
CA ASN A 215 -17.50 -4.92 16.31
C ASN A 215 -16.38 -4.95 15.25
N ASN A 216 -15.89 -3.77 14.85
CA ASN A 216 -14.67 -3.60 14.08
C ASN A 216 -13.51 -3.19 15.02
N PRO A 217 -12.58 -4.10 15.37
CA PRO A 217 -11.53 -3.80 16.34
C PRO A 217 -10.32 -3.06 15.74
N THR A 218 -10.38 -2.59 14.50
CA THR A 218 -9.23 -1.97 13.80
C THR A 218 -8.66 -0.77 14.56
N LEU A 219 -9.52 0.18 14.97
CA LEU A 219 -9.07 1.35 15.74
C LEU A 219 -8.53 0.94 17.13
N MET A 220 -9.06 -0.12 17.72
CA MET A 220 -8.55 -0.67 18.98
C MET A 220 -7.14 -1.22 18.80
N ALA A 221 -6.84 -1.87 17.68
CA ALA A 221 -5.50 -2.35 17.36
C ALA A 221 -4.49 -1.22 17.18
N ILE A 222 -4.85 -0.20 16.39
CA ILE A 222 -3.99 0.97 16.13
C ILE A 222 -3.72 1.75 17.43
N THR A 223 -4.76 2.02 18.22
CA THR A 223 -4.60 2.73 19.50
C THR A 223 -3.78 1.93 20.51
N ARG A 224 -3.86 0.58 20.47
CA ARG A 224 -3.04 -0.29 21.31
C ARG A 224 -1.57 -0.22 20.92
N ILE A 225 -1.23 -0.25 19.63
CA ILE A 225 0.13 -0.05 19.13
C ILE A 225 0.66 1.31 19.59
N SER A 226 -0.11 2.38 19.38
CA SER A 226 0.25 3.73 19.85
C SER A 226 0.51 3.79 21.36
N LYS A 227 -0.30 3.09 22.17
CA LYS A 227 -0.08 2.98 23.61
C LYS A 227 1.23 2.25 23.94
N GLN A 228 1.57 1.18 23.23
CA GLN A 228 2.84 0.47 23.45
C GLN A 228 4.05 1.30 23.07
N ILE A 229 3.95 2.08 21.99
CA ILE A 229 4.96 3.04 21.58
C ILE A 229 5.18 4.08 22.69
N LEU A 230 4.10 4.68 23.21
CA LEU A 230 4.17 5.65 24.32
C LEU A 230 4.81 5.06 25.58
N MET A 231 4.64 3.76 25.82
CA MET A 231 5.24 3.06 26.95
C MET A 231 6.68 2.60 26.69
N GLY A 232 7.23 2.83 25.49
CA GLY A 232 8.58 2.38 25.09
C GLY A 232 8.70 0.86 24.94
N LYS A 233 7.59 0.16 24.69
CA LYS A 233 7.52 -1.31 24.69
C LYS A 233 7.30 -1.92 23.30
N PHE A 234 7.04 -1.10 22.30
CA PHE A 234 6.74 -1.62 20.97
C PHE A 234 8.01 -2.09 20.24
N LYS A 235 7.87 -3.11 19.40
CA LYS A 235 8.99 -3.81 18.72
C LYS A 235 9.83 -2.89 17.82
N PHE A 236 9.30 -1.73 17.42
CA PHE A 236 10.01 -0.76 16.57
C PHE A 236 10.33 0.52 17.36
N VAL A 237 11.62 0.70 17.65
CA VAL A 237 12.14 1.66 18.64
C VAL A 237 12.03 3.13 18.18
N ASP A 238 11.71 3.39 16.91
CA ASP A 238 11.68 4.74 16.32
C ASP A 238 10.33 5.14 15.71
N MET A 239 9.27 4.35 15.97
CA MET A 239 7.93 4.66 15.47
C MET A 239 7.24 5.66 16.41
N LYS A 240 6.56 6.67 15.87
CA LYS A 240 5.75 7.63 16.64
C LYS A 240 4.33 7.08 16.86
N PRO A 241 3.66 7.45 17.96
CA PRO A 241 2.25 7.12 18.15
C PRO A 241 1.42 7.63 16.96
N MET A 242 0.48 6.81 16.48
CA MET A 242 -0.38 7.13 15.34
C MET A 242 0.35 7.39 14.01
N GLU A 243 1.60 6.95 13.86
CA GLU A 243 2.36 7.07 12.60
C GLU A 243 1.85 6.08 11.53
N SER A 244 0.73 6.42 10.88
CA SER A 244 0.06 5.55 9.90
C SER A 244 0.88 5.28 8.63
N SER A 245 1.83 6.15 8.28
CA SER A 245 2.80 5.92 7.19
C SER A 245 3.67 4.69 7.46
N ARG A 246 3.83 4.29 8.73
CA ARG A 246 4.57 3.11 9.16
C ARG A 246 3.67 1.98 9.67
N MET A 247 2.38 2.00 9.35
CA MET A 247 1.43 0.91 9.64
C MET A 247 0.90 0.34 8.34
N LEU A 248 0.80 -0.99 8.23
CA LEU A 248 0.06 -1.70 7.19
C LEU A 248 -1.10 -2.43 7.86
N VAL A 249 -2.33 -2.08 7.49
CA VAL A 249 -3.55 -2.52 8.18
C VAL A 249 -4.48 -3.22 7.19
N LEU A 250 -4.71 -4.51 7.42
CA LEU A 250 -5.72 -5.30 6.75
C LEU A 250 -6.92 -5.50 7.68
N SER A 251 -8.08 -4.94 7.30
CA SER A 251 -9.33 -5.06 8.05
C SER A 251 -10.33 -5.90 7.26
N LEU A 252 -10.83 -6.97 7.86
CA LEU A 252 -11.73 -7.94 7.21
C LEU A 252 -13.10 -7.91 7.88
N GLY A 253 -14.11 -7.49 7.12
CA GLY A 253 -15.49 -7.54 7.54
C GLY A 253 -16.14 -8.90 7.27
N THR A 254 -17.25 -9.18 7.96
CA THR A 254 -18.07 -10.37 7.72
C THR A 254 -19.24 -10.12 6.75
N GLY A 255 -19.25 -8.95 6.10
CA GLY A 255 -20.34 -8.47 5.28
C GLY A 255 -21.57 -7.99 6.06
N THR A 256 -22.36 -7.11 5.44
CA THR A 256 -23.57 -6.50 5.99
C THR A 256 -24.68 -6.41 4.92
N PRO A 257 -25.96 -6.42 5.30
CA PRO A 257 -27.08 -6.32 4.36
C PRO A 257 -27.55 -4.86 4.15
N LYS A 258 -26.64 -3.92 3.81
CA LYS A 258 -27.01 -2.48 3.74
C LYS A 258 -28.01 -2.18 2.61
N LEU A 259 -27.94 -2.91 1.49
CA LEU A 259 -28.86 -2.75 0.36
C LEU A 259 -30.27 -3.29 0.62
N ALA A 260 -30.49 -4.02 1.71
CA ALA A 260 -31.79 -4.58 2.03
C ALA A 260 -32.77 -3.53 2.57
N GLU A 261 -32.30 -2.32 2.91
CA GLU A 261 -33.11 -1.22 3.49
C GLU A 261 -34.08 -1.74 4.57
N LYS A 262 -33.55 -2.58 5.47
CA LYS A 262 -34.34 -3.42 6.41
C LYS A 262 -35.39 -2.67 7.22
N TYR A 263 -35.16 -1.39 7.51
CA TYR A 263 -35.98 -0.59 8.41
C TYR A 263 -36.30 0.77 7.78
N SER A 264 -37.55 1.20 7.92
CA SER A 264 -37.97 2.56 7.57
C SER A 264 -38.38 3.37 8.80
N ALA A 265 -38.22 4.69 8.75
CA ALA A 265 -38.71 5.58 9.80
C ALA A 265 -40.24 5.48 9.97
N ALA A 266 -40.98 5.23 8.88
CA ALA A 266 -42.43 5.05 8.91
C ALA A 266 -42.86 3.81 9.70
N GLU A 267 -42.08 2.72 9.64
CA GLU A 267 -42.31 1.51 10.44
C GLU A 267 -41.80 1.70 11.88
N ALA A 268 -40.57 2.19 12.04
CA ALA A 268 -39.93 2.38 13.35
C ALA A 268 -40.66 3.40 14.23
N SER A 269 -41.32 4.41 13.65
CA SER A 269 -42.15 5.36 14.40
C SER A 269 -43.33 4.72 15.15
N LYS A 270 -43.69 3.49 14.79
CA LYS A 270 -44.76 2.70 15.43
C LYS A 270 -44.21 1.65 16.39
N TRP A 271 -42.88 1.53 16.52
CA TRP A 271 -42.25 0.51 17.35
C TRP A 271 -42.35 0.82 18.84
N GLY A 272 -42.75 -0.19 19.62
CA GLY A 272 -42.59 -0.21 21.07
C GLY A 272 -41.29 -0.90 21.50
N LEU A 273 -41.08 -1.04 22.81
CA LEU A 273 -39.87 -1.67 23.38
C LEU A 273 -39.58 -3.07 22.80
N LEU A 274 -40.63 -3.87 22.57
CA LEU A 274 -40.47 -5.22 22.02
C LEU A 274 -39.96 -5.19 20.58
N SER A 275 -40.51 -4.34 19.72
CA SER A 275 -40.11 -4.22 18.31
C SER A 275 -38.67 -3.71 18.16
N TRP A 276 -38.21 -2.82 19.05
CA TRP A 276 -36.82 -2.37 19.07
C TRP A 276 -35.82 -3.48 19.42
N VAL A 277 -36.23 -4.44 20.26
CA VAL A 277 -35.41 -5.58 20.67
C VAL A 277 -35.53 -6.75 19.69
N TYR A 278 -36.71 -6.96 19.12
CA TYR A 278 -37.00 -8.06 18.21
C TYR A 278 -38.09 -7.67 17.20
N ASP A 279 -37.72 -7.65 15.92
CA ASP A 279 -38.66 -7.44 14.81
C ASP A 279 -38.36 -8.42 13.69
N ASN A 280 -39.37 -9.22 13.30
CA ASN A 280 -39.30 -10.15 12.15
C ASN A 280 -38.07 -11.09 12.11
N GLY A 281 -37.59 -11.54 13.27
CA GLY A 281 -36.43 -12.44 13.35
C GLY A 281 -35.07 -11.74 13.35
N ALA A 282 -35.05 -10.41 13.34
CA ALA A 282 -33.88 -9.57 13.55
C ALA A 282 -33.93 -8.89 14.92
N THR A 283 -32.79 -8.33 15.33
CA THR A 283 -32.62 -7.57 16.58
C THR A 283 -32.23 -6.13 16.26
N PRO A 284 -33.20 -5.23 15.94
CA PRO A 284 -32.90 -3.93 15.32
C PRO A 284 -31.89 -3.08 16.09
N ILE A 285 -31.98 -3.03 17.42
CA ILE A 285 -31.05 -2.25 18.24
C ILE A 285 -29.61 -2.78 18.16
N VAL A 286 -29.43 -4.10 18.08
CA VAL A 286 -28.10 -4.73 17.98
C VAL A 286 -27.53 -4.51 16.57
N ASP A 287 -28.35 -4.68 15.54
CA ASP A 287 -27.99 -4.41 14.14
C ASP A 287 -27.52 -2.95 14.00
N ILE A 288 -28.31 -1.98 14.48
CA ILE A 288 -28.00 -0.54 14.36
C ILE A 288 -26.72 -0.17 15.10
N TYR A 289 -26.55 -0.57 16.37
CA TYR A 289 -25.33 -0.20 17.11
C TYR A 289 -24.08 -0.92 16.58
N GLY A 290 -24.20 -2.17 16.14
CA GLY A 290 -23.10 -2.93 15.55
C GLY A 290 -22.63 -2.34 14.22
N ASP A 291 -23.57 -2.03 13.31
CA ASP A 291 -23.25 -1.44 12.00
C ASP A 291 -22.73 -0.01 12.16
N ALA A 292 -23.36 0.82 13.02
CA ALA A 292 -22.88 2.17 13.29
C ALA A 292 -21.46 2.19 13.88
N SER A 293 -21.15 1.27 14.80
CA SER A 293 -19.80 1.12 15.36
C SER A 293 -18.78 0.78 14.28
N SER A 294 -19.11 -0.15 13.38
CA SER A 294 -18.22 -0.63 12.33
C SER A 294 -17.95 0.46 11.28
N ASP A 295 -18.99 1.19 10.87
CA ASP A 295 -18.90 2.29 9.90
C ASP A 295 -18.10 3.47 10.44
N MET A 296 -18.32 3.85 11.71
CA MET A 296 -17.57 4.94 12.34
C MET A 296 -16.08 4.62 12.45
N VAL A 297 -15.71 3.37 12.75
CA VAL A 297 -14.31 2.94 12.76
C VAL A 297 -13.71 3.06 11.37
N ASP A 298 -14.40 2.60 10.32
CA ASP A 298 -13.89 2.67 8.96
C ASP A 298 -13.72 4.13 8.46
N ILE A 299 -14.67 5.01 8.79
CA ILE A 299 -14.59 6.46 8.51
C ILE A 299 -13.38 7.08 9.22
N HIS A 300 -13.20 6.79 10.52
CA HIS A 300 -12.08 7.34 11.29
C HIS A 300 -10.71 6.88 10.76
N ILE A 301 -10.56 5.59 10.46
CA ILE A 301 -9.31 5.04 9.96
C ILE A 301 -9.03 5.52 8.53
N SER A 302 -10.05 5.51 7.67
CA SER A 302 -9.92 6.04 6.31
C SER A 302 -9.52 7.52 6.32
N THR A 303 -10.13 8.33 7.19
CA THR A 303 -9.77 9.75 7.36
C THR A 303 -8.32 9.90 7.82
N LEU A 304 -7.90 9.12 8.83
CA LEU A 304 -6.53 9.14 9.34
C LEU A 304 -5.50 8.83 8.24
N PHE A 305 -5.67 7.71 7.53
CA PHE A 305 -4.72 7.27 6.50
C PHE A 305 -4.74 8.17 5.25
N GLN A 306 -5.92 8.71 4.87
CA GLN A 306 -6.02 9.67 3.76
C GLN A 306 -5.38 11.01 4.10
N SER A 307 -5.55 11.50 5.34
CA SER A 307 -4.97 12.78 5.80
C SER A 307 -3.44 12.80 5.81
N LEU A 308 -2.82 11.62 5.90
CA LEU A 308 -1.38 11.42 5.93
C LEU A 308 -0.84 10.86 4.61
N HIS A 309 -1.63 10.91 3.52
CA HIS A 309 -1.27 10.46 2.18
C HIS A 309 -0.81 8.99 2.09
N CYS A 310 -1.24 8.14 3.02
CA CYS A 310 -0.91 6.71 3.07
C CYS A 310 -2.16 5.82 2.92
N LYS A 311 -3.14 6.24 2.12
CA LYS A 311 -4.43 5.56 1.92
C LYS A 311 -4.35 4.10 1.45
N THR A 312 -3.22 3.69 0.86
CA THR A 312 -2.97 2.32 0.38
C THR A 312 -2.52 1.38 1.49
N ASN A 313 -2.03 1.93 2.60
CA ASN A 313 -1.62 1.16 3.76
C ASN A 313 -2.81 0.62 4.58
N TYR A 314 -4.03 1.11 4.33
CA TYR A 314 -5.26 0.60 4.94
C TYR A 314 -6.12 -0.07 3.88
N LEU A 315 -6.29 -1.39 3.99
CA LEU A 315 -7.17 -2.18 3.13
C LEU A 315 -8.31 -2.75 3.95
N ARG A 316 -9.53 -2.30 3.65
CA ARG A 316 -10.78 -2.86 4.17
C ARG A 316 -11.40 -3.77 3.12
N ILE A 317 -11.64 -5.04 3.46
CA ILE A 317 -12.38 -5.98 2.60
C ILE A 317 -13.74 -6.26 3.25
N GLN A 318 -14.82 -5.87 2.59
CA GLN A 318 -16.18 -5.89 3.12
C GLN A 318 -17.21 -6.10 1.98
N ASP A 319 -18.31 -6.81 2.28
CA ASP A 319 -19.45 -6.96 1.37
C ASP A 319 -20.71 -6.33 1.96
N ASP A 320 -21.26 -5.30 1.32
CA ASP A 320 -22.48 -4.62 1.81
C ASP A 320 -23.77 -5.10 1.09
N THR A 321 -23.67 -6.20 0.35
CA THR A 321 -24.71 -6.70 -0.56
C THR A 321 -25.35 -8.02 -0.08
N LEU A 322 -25.12 -8.39 1.18
CA LEU A 322 -25.67 -9.63 1.72
C LEU A 322 -27.21 -9.62 1.69
N THR A 323 -27.81 -10.71 1.19
CA THR A 323 -29.26 -10.85 1.05
C THR A 323 -29.74 -12.26 1.44
N GLY A 324 -31.00 -12.33 1.88
CA GLY A 324 -31.64 -13.57 2.34
C GLY A 324 -30.87 -14.20 3.51
N ASP A 325 -30.77 -15.53 3.50
CA ASP A 325 -30.12 -16.33 4.55
C ASP A 325 -28.66 -15.93 4.82
N ALA A 326 -27.94 -15.41 3.81
CA ALA A 326 -26.54 -15.00 3.96
C ALA A 326 -26.38 -13.76 4.86
N SER A 327 -27.45 -12.99 5.07
CA SER A 327 -27.46 -11.85 5.99
C SER A 327 -27.58 -12.24 7.45
N SER A 328 -27.99 -13.49 7.74
CA SER A 328 -28.12 -14.00 9.11
C SER A 328 -26.75 -14.36 9.71
N VAL A 329 -26.63 -14.14 11.01
CA VAL A 329 -25.44 -14.46 11.82
C VAL A 329 -25.47 -15.88 12.41
N ASP A 330 -26.61 -16.58 12.33
CA ASP A 330 -26.84 -17.85 13.04
C ASP A 330 -27.61 -18.91 12.22
N PHE A 331 -27.99 -18.61 10.97
CA PHE A 331 -28.68 -19.57 10.10
C PHE A 331 -27.71 -20.57 9.44
N ALA A 332 -27.31 -21.59 10.21
CA ALA A 332 -26.25 -22.52 9.89
C ALA A 332 -26.69 -23.75 9.05
N THR A 333 -27.46 -23.55 7.98
CA THR A 333 -27.75 -24.63 7.01
C THR A 333 -26.53 -24.86 6.12
N THR A 334 -26.29 -26.11 5.68
CA THR A 334 -25.18 -26.43 4.77
C THR A 334 -25.17 -25.55 3.52
N GLU A 335 -26.35 -25.29 2.95
CA GLU A 335 -26.55 -24.43 1.79
C GLU A 335 -26.09 -22.98 2.07
N ASN A 336 -26.48 -22.42 3.22
CA ASN A 336 -26.11 -21.05 3.57
C ASN A 336 -24.61 -20.93 3.89
N LEU A 337 -24.03 -21.91 4.60
CA LEU A 337 -22.60 -21.90 4.91
C LEU A 337 -21.75 -21.99 3.62
N GLN A 338 -22.15 -22.82 2.65
CA GLN A 338 -21.50 -22.87 1.33
C GLN A 338 -21.70 -21.58 0.54
N LYS A 339 -22.87 -20.95 0.63
CA LYS A 339 -23.11 -19.63 0.04
C LYS A 339 -22.16 -18.57 0.61
N LEU A 340 -21.87 -18.59 1.91
CA LEU A 340 -20.89 -17.70 2.53
C LEU A 340 -19.46 -17.93 2.02
N VAL A 341 -19.06 -19.19 1.78
CA VAL A 341 -17.79 -19.52 1.11
C VAL A 341 -17.75 -18.92 -0.31
N GLN A 342 -18.84 -19.05 -1.06
CA GLN A 342 -18.94 -18.48 -2.40
C GLN A 342 -18.82 -16.96 -2.39
N ILE A 343 -19.50 -16.28 -1.45
CA ILE A 343 -19.39 -14.82 -1.26
C ILE A 343 -17.95 -14.41 -0.97
N GLY A 344 -17.25 -15.13 -0.10
CA GLY A 344 -15.82 -14.89 0.17
C GLY A 344 -14.94 -15.03 -1.09
N ASN A 345 -15.19 -16.05 -1.91
CA ASN A 345 -14.48 -16.24 -3.18
C ASN A 345 -14.80 -15.17 -4.22
N ASP A 346 -16.02 -14.65 -4.23
CA ASP A 346 -16.42 -13.59 -5.15
C ASP A 346 -15.90 -12.22 -4.72
N LEU A 347 -15.75 -11.98 -3.42
CA LEU A 347 -15.07 -10.78 -2.89
C LEU A 347 -13.62 -10.66 -3.37
N LEU A 348 -12.89 -11.78 -3.49
CA LEU A 348 -11.53 -11.79 -4.06
C LEU A 348 -11.48 -11.29 -5.51
N LYS A 349 -12.63 -11.25 -6.19
CA LYS A 349 -12.77 -10.80 -7.57
C LYS A 349 -13.41 -9.41 -7.69
N LYS A 350 -13.78 -8.75 -6.59
CA LYS A 350 -14.34 -7.40 -6.66
C LYS A 350 -13.21 -6.36 -6.74
N PRO A 351 -13.44 -5.21 -7.41
CA PRO A 351 -12.52 -4.09 -7.33
C PRO A 351 -12.41 -3.58 -5.89
N VAL A 352 -11.32 -2.88 -5.57
CA VAL A 352 -11.13 -2.28 -4.26
C VAL A 352 -12.05 -1.07 -4.23
N SER A 353 -12.83 -0.98 -3.17
CA SER A 353 -13.67 0.17 -2.91
C SER A 353 -13.26 0.80 -1.58
N ARG A 354 -13.46 2.11 -1.47
CA ARG A 354 -13.18 2.88 -0.25
C ARG A 354 -14.44 3.57 0.22
N VAL A 355 -14.57 3.74 1.53
CA VAL A 355 -15.68 4.51 2.08
C VAL A 355 -15.60 5.96 1.60
N ASN A 356 -16.68 6.41 0.98
CA ASN A 356 -16.94 7.80 0.69
C ASN A 356 -17.31 8.49 2.00
N LEU A 357 -16.46 9.43 2.44
CA LEU A 357 -16.60 10.09 3.74
C LEU A 357 -17.85 10.98 3.84
N GLU A 358 -18.46 11.35 2.71
CA GLU A 358 -19.70 12.13 2.67
C GLU A 358 -20.94 11.23 2.75
N THR A 359 -20.93 10.10 2.04
CA THR A 359 -22.12 9.23 1.93
C THR A 359 -22.10 8.03 2.88
N GLY A 360 -20.94 7.68 3.43
CA GLY A 360 -20.71 6.46 4.22
C GLY A 360 -20.80 5.17 3.41
N ARG A 361 -20.93 5.26 2.08
CA ARG A 361 -20.99 4.10 1.16
C ARG A 361 -19.62 3.82 0.56
N PHE A 362 -19.38 2.57 0.15
CA PHE A 362 -18.17 2.22 -0.57
C PHE A 362 -18.27 2.60 -2.05
N ASP A 363 -17.38 3.47 -2.50
CA ASP A 363 -17.19 3.80 -3.91
C ASP A 363 -16.00 3.00 -4.46
N GLU A 364 -16.16 2.44 -5.65
CA GLU A 364 -15.05 1.78 -6.36
C GLU A 364 -13.91 2.78 -6.58
N VAL A 365 -12.70 2.38 -6.22
CA VAL A 365 -11.52 3.18 -6.50
C VAL A 365 -11.10 2.90 -7.94
N GLN A 366 -11.29 3.87 -8.83
CA GLN A 366 -10.80 3.74 -10.20
C GLN A 366 -9.28 3.52 -10.20
N GLY A 367 -8.84 2.40 -10.78
CA GLY A 367 -7.42 2.03 -10.87
C GLY A 367 -6.90 1.12 -9.75
N GLU A 368 -7.66 0.90 -8.66
CA GLU A 368 -7.26 0.02 -7.57
C GLU A 368 -8.27 -1.15 -7.42
N GLY A 369 -7.85 -2.39 -7.72
CA GLY A 369 -8.66 -3.62 -7.60
C GLY A 369 -9.01 -4.34 -8.91
N LEU A 370 -9.05 -5.69 -8.84
CA LEU A 370 -8.85 -6.63 -9.95
C LEU A 370 -8.09 -6.01 -11.13
N THR A 371 -6.81 -5.75 -10.89
CA THR A 371 -5.87 -5.77 -11.99
C THR A 371 -5.79 -7.19 -12.57
N LYS A 372 -6.72 -7.50 -13.48
CA LYS A 372 -6.27 -7.86 -14.83
C LYS A 372 -5.86 -6.59 -15.58
N GLY A 373 -5.18 -5.66 -14.89
CA GLY A 373 -4.28 -4.74 -15.54
C GLY A 373 -3.23 -5.64 -16.16
N LYS A 374 -2.94 -5.42 -17.44
CA LYS A 374 -1.64 -5.81 -17.97
C LYS A 374 -0.62 -5.40 -16.91
N LYS A 375 0.08 -6.37 -16.33
CA LYS A 375 1.24 -6.05 -15.52
C LYS A 375 2.19 -5.32 -16.46
N ALA A 376 2.59 -4.10 -16.12
CA ALA A 376 3.40 -3.29 -17.02
C ALA A 376 4.86 -3.78 -16.98
N LYS A 377 5.50 -3.85 -18.13
CA LYS A 377 6.95 -4.05 -18.20
C LYS A 377 7.59 -2.67 -18.31
N VAL A 378 8.44 -2.33 -17.35
CA VAL A 378 9.09 -1.01 -17.28
C VAL A 378 10.59 -1.15 -17.54
N LEU A 379 11.12 -0.33 -18.44
CA LEU A 379 12.54 -0.19 -18.69
C LEU A 379 13.00 1.20 -18.24
N SER A 380 13.92 1.29 -17.28
CA SER A 380 14.57 2.54 -16.86
C SER A 380 16.01 2.59 -17.34
N ILE A 381 16.40 3.72 -17.94
CA ILE A 381 17.72 3.95 -18.52
C ILE A 381 18.31 5.22 -17.89
N ASP A 382 19.39 5.06 -17.13
CA ASP A 382 19.99 6.20 -16.44
C ASP A 382 20.86 7.07 -17.35
N GLY A 383 21.18 8.25 -16.83
CA GLY A 383 22.12 9.19 -17.42
C GLY A 383 23.59 8.77 -17.28
N GLY A 384 24.52 9.60 -17.80
CA GLY A 384 25.96 9.32 -17.67
C GLY A 384 26.88 9.92 -18.75
N GLY A 385 26.37 10.79 -19.63
CA GLY A 385 27.17 11.44 -20.68
C GLY A 385 27.75 10.43 -21.69
N ILE A 386 29.07 10.43 -21.90
CA ILE A 386 29.74 9.44 -22.79
C ILE A 386 29.52 7.98 -22.31
N GLY A 387 29.12 7.78 -21.04
CA GLY A 387 28.76 6.49 -20.46
C GLY A 387 27.53 5.81 -21.06
N GLY A 388 26.73 6.49 -21.90
CA GLY A 388 25.55 5.93 -22.58
C GLY A 388 25.79 4.70 -23.46
N MET A 389 27.05 4.44 -23.85
CA MET A 389 27.43 3.19 -24.54
C MET A 389 27.25 1.93 -23.68
N ILE A 390 27.29 2.06 -22.35
CA ILE A 390 27.16 0.92 -21.46
C ILE A 390 25.69 0.45 -21.41
N PRO A 391 24.69 1.33 -21.16
CA PRO A 391 23.29 0.98 -21.38
C PRO A 391 23.00 0.49 -22.80
N GLY A 392 23.53 1.16 -23.84
CA GLY A 392 23.36 0.73 -25.23
C GLY A 392 23.82 -0.71 -25.50
N THR A 393 24.93 -1.12 -24.89
CA THR A 393 25.46 -2.50 -24.98
C THR A 393 24.50 -3.52 -24.34
N ILE A 394 24.01 -3.22 -23.14
CA ILE A 394 23.12 -4.10 -22.38
C ILE A 394 21.78 -4.22 -23.09
N LEU A 395 21.23 -3.10 -23.56
CA LEU A 395 19.99 -3.05 -24.34
C LEU A 395 20.12 -3.81 -25.66
N GLY A 396 21.26 -3.74 -26.34
CA GLY A 396 21.53 -4.52 -27.55
C GLY A 396 21.56 -6.03 -27.29
N PHE A 397 22.16 -6.46 -26.19
CA PHE A 397 22.12 -7.86 -25.74
C PHE A 397 20.69 -8.29 -25.38
N LEU A 398 19.96 -7.44 -24.66
CA LEU A 398 18.58 -7.66 -24.25
C LEU A 398 17.66 -7.87 -25.45
N GLU A 399 17.72 -6.97 -26.43
CA GLU A 399 16.92 -7.04 -27.65
C GLU A 399 17.27 -8.29 -28.47
N THR A 400 18.56 -8.69 -28.52
CA THR A 400 18.98 -9.93 -29.19
C THR A 400 18.36 -11.16 -28.54
N LYS A 401 18.30 -11.21 -27.20
CA LYS A 401 17.65 -12.33 -26.48
C LYS A 401 16.15 -12.37 -26.67
N LEU A 402 15.48 -11.21 -26.71
CA LEU A 402 14.07 -11.15 -27.04
C LEU A 402 13.80 -11.62 -28.48
N GLN A 403 14.69 -11.28 -29.43
CA GLN A 403 14.60 -11.74 -30.81
C GLN A 403 14.81 -13.25 -30.97
N GLU A 404 15.68 -13.86 -30.15
CA GLU A 404 15.87 -15.32 -30.10
C GLU A 404 14.61 -16.05 -29.56
N LEU A 405 13.88 -15.42 -28.64
CA LEU A 405 12.68 -16.01 -28.02
C LEU A 405 11.41 -15.82 -28.87
N ASP A 406 11.16 -14.60 -29.33
CA ASP A 406 9.87 -14.17 -29.88
C ASP A 406 9.96 -13.76 -31.37
N GLY A 407 11.16 -13.84 -31.97
CA GLY A 407 11.41 -13.68 -33.40
C GLY A 407 12.27 -12.46 -33.78
N ALA A 408 12.97 -12.55 -34.91
CA ALA A 408 14.00 -11.58 -35.34
C ALA A 408 13.52 -10.13 -35.52
N ASN A 409 12.21 -9.90 -35.59
CA ASN A 409 11.61 -8.59 -35.74
C ASN A 409 11.23 -7.95 -34.39
N VAL A 410 11.45 -8.57 -33.24
CA VAL A 410 11.10 -7.96 -31.95
C VAL A 410 12.05 -6.82 -31.59
N ARG A 411 11.51 -5.72 -31.06
CA ARG A 411 12.23 -4.57 -30.50
C ARG A 411 11.86 -4.34 -29.05
N LEU A 412 12.68 -3.57 -28.34
CA LEU A 412 12.40 -3.21 -26.94
C LEU A 412 11.06 -2.49 -26.76
N ALA A 413 10.69 -1.59 -27.69
CA ALA A 413 9.40 -0.90 -27.65
C ALA A 413 8.18 -1.81 -27.91
N ASP A 414 8.39 -3.01 -28.49
CA ASP A 414 7.31 -4.01 -28.65
C ASP A 414 7.10 -4.82 -27.35
N TYR A 415 8.10 -4.81 -26.44
CA TYR A 415 8.14 -5.67 -25.26
C TYR A 415 7.87 -4.90 -23.96
N PHE A 416 8.33 -3.65 -23.84
CA PHE A 416 8.13 -2.80 -22.66
C PHE A 416 6.93 -1.86 -22.86
N ASP A 417 6.02 -1.87 -21.88
CA ASP A 417 4.83 -1.01 -21.90
C ASP A 417 5.18 0.44 -21.52
N VAL A 418 6.26 0.66 -20.75
CA VAL A 418 6.79 2.00 -20.42
C VAL A 418 8.32 1.99 -20.49
N ILE A 419 8.90 3.02 -21.10
CA ILE A 419 10.35 3.25 -21.13
C ILE A 419 10.67 4.64 -20.56
N ALA A 420 11.38 4.67 -19.43
CA ALA A 420 11.84 5.88 -18.78
C ALA A 420 13.33 6.10 -19.03
N GLY A 421 13.76 7.36 -19.17
CA GLY A 421 15.18 7.65 -19.18
C GLY A 421 15.54 9.08 -18.83
N THR A 422 16.62 9.23 -18.08
CA THR A 422 17.16 10.52 -17.63
C THR A 422 18.42 10.87 -18.43
N SER A 423 18.59 12.14 -18.81
CA SER A 423 19.79 12.62 -19.50
C SER A 423 20.10 11.84 -20.79
N THR A 424 21.30 11.26 -20.88
CA THR A 424 21.72 10.36 -21.96
C THR A 424 20.78 9.16 -22.14
N GLY A 425 20.21 8.64 -21.05
CA GLY A 425 19.17 7.62 -21.07
C GLY A 425 17.87 8.11 -21.70
N GLY A 426 17.52 9.38 -21.51
CA GLY A 426 16.40 10.04 -22.20
C GLY A 426 16.60 10.08 -23.72
N LEU A 427 17.83 10.37 -24.19
CA LEU A 427 18.16 10.29 -25.63
C LEU A 427 18.00 8.86 -26.16
N VAL A 428 18.51 7.85 -25.44
CA VAL A 428 18.36 6.44 -25.81
C VAL A 428 16.88 6.05 -25.86
N THR A 429 16.09 6.44 -24.86
CA THR A 429 14.63 6.24 -24.83
C THR A 429 13.98 6.79 -26.10
N THR A 430 14.31 8.02 -26.53
CA THR A 430 13.74 8.55 -27.78
C THR A 430 14.17 7.79 -29.02
N MET A 431 15.42 7.30 -29.09
CA MET A 431 15.91 6.54 -30.25
C MET A 431 15.20 5.19 -30.43
N ILE A 432 14.85 4.53 -29.33
CA ILE A 432 14.20 3.20 -29.36
C ILE A 432 12.67 3.28 -29.34
N THR A 433 12.08 4.46 -29.17
CA THR A 433 10.61 4.65 -29.12
C THR A 433 10.05 5.58 -30.18
N ALA A 434 10.85 6.47 -30.77
CA ALA A 434 10.37 7.33 -31.86
C ALA A 434 10.12 6.49 -33.14
N PRO A 435 9.01 6.74 -33.86
CA PRO A 435 8.66 5.98 -35.06
C PRO A 435 9.48 6.44 -36.27
N ASN A 436 9.93 5.47 -37.06
CA ASN A 436 10.40 5.66 -38.42
C ASN A 436 9.22 5.63 -39.42
N LYS A 437 9.52 5.68 -40.73
CA LYS A 437 8.50 5.67 -41.79
C LYS A 437 7.63 4.42 -41.83
N ASP A 438 8.12 3.31 -41.29
CA ASP A 438 7.43 2.02 -41.23
C ASP A 438 6.73 1.79 -39.88
N ASN A 439 6.60 2.83 -39.06
CA ASN A 439 6.03 2.78 -37.70
C ASN A 439 6.78 1.81 -36.77
N ARG A 440 8.12 1.80 -36.88
CA ARG A 440 9.05 0.98 -36.08
C ARG A 440 10.08 1.89 -35.41
N PRO A 441 10.74 1.46 -34.32
CA PRO A 441 11.76 2.26 -33.67
C PRO A 441 12.81 2.80 -34.64
N LEU A 442 13.22 4.06 -34.49
CA LEU A 442 14.28 4.68 -35.30
C LEU A 442 15.57 3.86 -35.26
N TYR A 443 15.91 3.31 -34.09
CA TYR A 443 17.09 2.47 -33.90
C TYR A 443 16.73 1.12 -33.28
N ALA A 444 17.44 0.08 -33.72
CA ALA A 444 17.59 -1.14 -32.95
C ALA A 444 18.49 -0.88 -31.74
N ALA A 445 18.27 -1.57 -30.64
CA ALA A 445 19.09 -1.39 -29.44
C ALA A 445 20.59 -1.66 -29.69
N LYS A 446 20.90 -2.65 -30.55
CA LYS A 446 22.28 -2.97 -30.94
C LYS A 446 23.01 -1.84 -31.69
N ASP A 447 22.26 -0.92 -32.32
CA ASP A 447 22.83 0.15 -33.13
C ASP A 447 23.13 1.41 -32.31
N ILE A 448 22.66 1.47 -31.05
CA ILE A 448 22.91 2.58 -30.12
C ILE A 448 24.42 2.80 -29.95
N ASN A 449 25.20 1.75 -29.73
CA ASN A 449 26.65 1.92 -29.52
C ASN A 449 27.36 2.49 -30.74
N ASN A 450 26.98 2.08 -31.96
CA ASN A 450 27.54 2.62 -33.19
C ASN A 450 27.24 4.11 -33.30
N PHE A 451 26.01 4.51 -32.95
CA PHE A 451 25.62 5.90 -32.88
C PHE A 451 26.47 6.71 -31.89
N TYR A 452 26.68 6.21 -30.67
CA TYR A 452 27.53 6.89 -29.68
C TYR A 452 28.99 6.97 -30.13
N MET A 453 29.55 5.92 -30.71
CA MET A 453 30.94 5.89 -31.20
C MET A 453 31.19 6.91 -32.31
N GLU A 454 30.22 7.12 -33.20
CA GLU A 454 30.35 8.08 -34.29
C GLU A 454 30.15 9.54 -33.84
N ASN A 455 29.22 9.77 -32.91
CA ASN A 455 28.73 11.12 -32.59
C ASN A 455 29.35 11.71 -31.31
N CYS A 456 29.72 10.90 -30.31
CA CYS A 456 30.31 11.40 -29.06
C CYS A 456 31.57 12.25 -29.25
N PRO A 457 32.54 11.90 -30.11
CA PRO A 457 33.72 12.74 -30.33
C PRO A 457 33.41 14.13 -30.91
N LYS A 458 32.26 14.26 -31.58
CA LYS A 458 31.77 15.52 -32.18
C LYS A 458 30.90 16.31 -31.19
N ILE A 459 30.18 15.62 -30.29
CA ILE A 459 29.41 16.23 -29.19
C ILE A 459 30.33 16.74 -28.08
N PHE A 460 31.40 16.00 -27.77
CA PHE A 460 32.39 16.30 -26.73
C PHE A 460 33.82 16.33 -27.29
N PRO A 461 34.18 17.35 -28.10
CA PRO A 461 35.51 17.44 -28.69
C PRO A 461 36.59 17.58 -27.62
N GLN A 462 37.61 16.71 -27.66
CA GLN A 462 38.76 16.80 -26.76
C GLN A 462 39.59 18.05 -27.07
N SER A 463 39.90 18.85 -26.04
CA SER A 463 40.86 19.94 -26.15
C SER A 463 42.27 19.35 -26.28
N SER A 464 42.96 19.61 -27.39
CA SER A 464 44.35 19.17 -27.59
C SER A 464 45.25 19.66 -26.45
N ARG A 465 45.86 18.69 -25.78
CA ARG A 465 46.72 18.86 -24.61
C ARG A 465 48.12 19.28 -25.07
N ASN A 466 48.34 20.59 -25.22
CA ASN A 466 49.63 21.26 -24.98
C ASN A 466 49.49 22.77 -25.18
N ASN A 467 49.30 23.51 -24.09
CA ASN A 467 49.91 24.83 -23.88
C ASN A 467 49.63 25.32 -22.45
N PHE A 468 50.69 25.76 -21.77
CA PHE A 468 50.67 26.29 -20.39
C PHE A 468 49.70 27.48 -20.21
N ILE A 469 49.40 28.19 -21.31
CA ILE A 469 48.50 29.35 -21.36
C ILE A 469 47.02 28.96 -21.14
N THR A 470 46.61 27.73 -21.46
CA THR A 470 45.21 27.28 -21.28
C THR A 470 44.87 27.00 -19.81
N LYS A 471 45.88 26.75 -18.96
CA LYS A 471 45.70 26.49 -17.52
C LYS A 471 45.35 27.76 -16.73
N VAL A 472 45.79 28.92 -17.20
CA VAL A 472 45.44 30.23 -16.62
C VAL A 472 44.05 30.69 -17.09
N LYS A 473 43.66 30.35 -18.33
CA LYS A 473 42.29 30.57 -18.81
C LYS A 473 41.26 29.60 -18.22
N SER A 474 41.64 28.41 -17.76
CA SER A 474 40.69 27.48 -17.12
C SER A 474 40.32 27.87 -15.69
N LEU A 475 41.14 28.69 -15.01
CA LEU A 475 40.78 29.22 -13.68
C LEU A 475 39.84 30.44 -13.76
N PHE A 476 39.89 31.21 -14.85
CA PHE A 476 38.99 32.37 -15.07
C PHE A 476 37.79 32.06 -15.99
N GLY A 477 37.84 31.00 -16.79
CA GLY A 477 36.76 30.58 -17.69
C GLY A 477 35.70 29.68 -17.06
N ALA A 478 35.94 29.13 -15.87
CA ALA A 478 34.96 28.34 -15.12
C ALA A 478 33.79 29.19 -14.56
N VAL A 479 33.86 30.52 -14.73
CA VAL A 479 32.84 31.47 -14.24
C VAL A 479 32.02 32.07 -15.41
N THR A 480 32.30 31.72 -16.68
CA THR A 480 31.63 32.35 -17.83
C THR A 480 31.15 31.32 -18.87
N GLY A 481 30.08 30.59 -18.55
CA GLY A 481 29.28 29.83 -19.52
C GLY A 481 29.56 28.31 -19.62
N PRO A 482 28.74 27.57 -20.40
CA PRO A 482 28.81 26.11 -20.53
C PRO A 482 30.08 25.64 -21.26
N LYS A 483 30.61 24.48 -20.85
CA LYS A 483 31.84 23.86 -21.39
C LYS A 483 31.77 23.54 -22.88
N TYR A 484 30.59 23.22 -23.41
CA TYR A 484 30.35 22.92 -24.82
C TYR A 484 29.19 23.77 -25.36
N ASP A 485 29.25 24.19 -26.62
CA ASP A 485 28.24 25.08 -27.20
C ASP A 485 26.92 24.37 -27.55
N GLY A 486 26.93 23.03 -27.65
CA GLY A 486 25.78 22.19 -27.95
C GLY A 486 25.24 22.31 -29.38
N LYS A 487 25.90 23.01 -30.30
CA LYS A 487 25.39 23.23 -31.67
C LYS A 487 25.27 21.94 -32.46
N TYR A 488 26.27 21.07 -32.35
CA TYR A 488 26.27 19.77 -33.04
C TYR A 488 25.18 18.83 -32.51
N LEU A 489 25.01 18.77 -31.19
CA LEU A 489 23.93 17.98 -30.58
C LEU A 489 22.55 18.49 -31.03
N ARG A 490 22.37 19.82 -31.15
CA ARG A 490 21.14 20.43 -31.69
C ARG A 490 20.86 20.08 -33.14
N SER A 491 21.87 20.10 -34.02
CA SER A 491 21.67 19.67 -35.41
C SER A 491 21.35 18.18 -35.47
N LEU A 492 22.05 17.37 -34.67
CA LEU A 492 21.92 15.92 -34.65
C LEU A 492 20.52 15.50 -34.16
N THR A 493 20.05 15.99 -33.01
CA THR A 493 18.71 15.63 -32.50
C THR A 493 17.59 16.09 -33.42
N LYS A 494 17.76 17.25 -34.09
CA LYS A 494 16.80 17.74 -35.08
C LYS A 494 16.77 16.91 -36.37
N GLU A 495 17.92 16.45 -36.83
CA GLU A 495 18.02 15.55 -37.99
C GLU A 495 17.39 14.18 -37.70
N LEU A 496 17.62 13.65 -36.51
CA LEU A 496 17.14 12.32 -36.09
C LEU A 496 15.64 12.30 -35.77
N LEU A 497 15.18 13.26 -34.97
CA LEU A 497 13.83 13.24 -34.38
C LEU A 497 12.86 14.15 -35.15
N GLY A 498 13.36 15.03 -36.03
CA GLY A 498 12.54 15.90 -36.86
C GLY A 498 11.51 16.69 -36.05
N ASN A 499 10.24 16.55 -36.45
CA ASN A 499 9.10 17.19 -35.79
C ASN A 499 8.30 16.20 -34.91
N ILE A 500 8.89 15.07 -34.52
CA ILE A 500 8.23 14.05 -33.71
C ILE A 500 8.02 14.61 -32.30
N THR A 501 6.78 14.57 -31.81
CA THR A 501 6.43 14.95 -30.44
C THR A 501 6.40 13.74 -29.52
N ILE A 502 6.46 13.98 -28.20
CA ILE A 502 6.42 12.90 -27.21
C ILE A 502 5.18 12.00 -27.34
N ASN A 503 4.02 12.53 -27.70
CA ASN A 503 2.81 11.73 -27.89
C ASN A 503 2.82 10.84 -29.14
N GLN A 504 3.84 10.97 -30.00
CA GLN A 504 4.00 10.17 -31.21
C GLN A 504 4.94 8.97 -31.01
N THR A 505 5.45 8.73 -29.80
CA THR A 505 6.26 7.55 -29.49
C THR A 505 5.46 6.26 -29.60
N LEU A 506 6.15 5.16 -29.90
CA LEU A 506 5.57 3.83 -30.13
C LEU A 506 5.10 3.12 -28.85
N THR A 507 5.64 3.53 -27.70
CA THR A 507 5.26 3.06 -26.36
C THR A 507 5.26 4.24 -25.40
N ASP A 508 4.78 4.04 -24.17
CA ASP A 508 4.74 5.11 -23.18
C ASP A 508 6.15 5.48 -22.72
N VAL A 509 6.43 6.79 -22.63
CA VAL A 509 7.75 7.29 -22.24
C VAL A 509 7.65 8.29 -21.10
N ILE A 510 8.70 8.30 -20.27
CA ILE A 510 8.88 9.25 -19.17
C ILE A 510 10.29 9.82 -19.25
N ILE A 511 10.39 11.14 -19.39
CA ILE A 511 11.68 11.85 -19.44
C ILE A 511 11.63 13.01 -18.43
N PRO A 512 12.34 12.92 -17.30
CA PRO A 512 12.43 14.01 -16.35
C PRO A 512 13.39 15.11 -16.83
N ALA A 513 13.07 16.35 -16.46
CA ALA A 513 13.90 17.53 -16.63
C ALA A 513 13.67 18.49 -15.46
N PHE A 514 14.49 19.54 -15.34
CA PHE A 514 14.31 20.58 -14.32
C PHE A 514 14.05 21.94 -14.98
N ASP A 515 12.95 22.62 -14.62
CA ASP A 515 12.61 23.95 -15.14
C ASP A 515 13.25 25.03 -14.26
N ILE A 516 14.29 25.69 -14.77
CA ILE A 516 15.08 26.69 -14.04
C ILE A 516 14.34 28.01 -13.86
N LYS A 517 13.36 28.32 -14.72
CA LYS A 517 12.55 29.53 -14.60
C LYS A 517 11.50 29.38 -13.50
N ARG A 518 11.03 28.16 -13.26
CA ARG A 518 10.01 27.85 -12.25
C ARG A 518 10.56 27.21 -10.98
N LEU A 519 11.85 26.85 -10.96
CA LEU A 519 12.53 26.17 -9.86
C LEU A 519 11.82 24.89 -9.41
N GLN A 520 11.41 24.06 -10.36
CA GLN A 520 10.72 22.80 -10.06
C GLN A 520 11.03 21.71 -11.11
N PRO A 521 10.96 20.42 -10.72
CA PRO A 521 11.00 19.32 -11.67
C PRO A 521 9.85 19.39 -12.68
N VAL A 522 10.13 19.02 -13.92
CA VAL A 522 9.13 18.86 -14.98
C VAL A 522 9.29 17.48 -15.59
N ILE A 523 8.22 16.69 -15.53
CA ILE A 523 8.16 15.37 -16.17
C ILE A 523 7.45 15.55 -17.52
N PHE A 524 8.12 15.13 -18.59
CA PHE A 524 7.51 14.93 -19.90
C PHE A 524 7.11 13.46 -20.01
N SER A 525 5.80 13.20 -20.06
CA SER A 525 5.25 11.86 -20.17
C SER A 525 4.22 11.76 -21.28
N THR A 526 4.10 10.57 -21.88
CA THR A 526 2.99 10.22 -22.77
C THR A 526 1.66 10.06 -22.06
N ASP A 527 1.60 9.98 -20.72
CA ASP A 527 0.33 9.87 -19.97
C ASP A 527 -0.37 11.23 -19.77
N ASP A 528 0.33 12.35 -20.02
CA ASP A 528 -0.23 13.70 -20.01
C ASP A 528 -1.30 13.94 -21.13
N ARG A 529 -1.73 12.89 -21.84
CA ARG A 529 -2.69 12.87 -22.98
C ARG A 529 -4.03 13.57 -22.72
N LYS A 530 -4.44 13.76 -21.47
CA LYS A 530 -5.75 14.35 -21.12
C LYS A 530 -5.71 15.56 -20.20
N GLU A 531 -4.57 15.86 -19.57
CA GLU A 531 -4.54 16.88 -18.50
C GLU A 531 -3.68 18.11 -18.82
N ASN A 532 -2.69 18.02 -19.72
CA ASN A 532 -1.86 19.18 -20.05
C ASN A 532 -1.27 19.17 -21.48
N VAL A 533 -2.06 19.64 -22.45
CA VAL A 533 -1.71 19.70 -23.89
C VAL A 533 -0.38 20.43 -24.14
N SER A 534 0.00 21.39 -23.29
CA SER A 534 1.25 22.14 -23.45
C SER A 534 2.52 21.30 -23.22
N LYS A 535 2.43 20.12 -22.61
CA LYS A 535 3.59 19.24 -22.42
C LYS A 535 3.88 18.32 -23.61
N ASN A 536 3.04 18.33 -24.66
CA ASN A 536 3.32 17.63 -25.91
C ASN A 536 4.40 18.36 -26.74
N ALA A 537 5.64 18.34 -26.25
CA ALA A 537 6.78 19.01 -26.86
C ALA A 537 7.49 18.12 -27.89
N LEU A 538 8.34 18.73 -28.72
CA LEU A 538 9.20 18.02 -29.66
C LEU A 538 10.21 17.15 -28.89
N LEU A 539 10.37 15.89 -29.28
CA LEU A 539 11.37 15.00 -28.69
C LEU A 539 12.78 15.58 -28.82
N SER A 540 13.08 16.31 -29.90
CA SER A 540 14.35 17.02 -30.06
C SER A 540 14.59 18.06 -28.97
N ASP A 541 13.56 18.78 -28.53
CA ASP A 541 13.66 19.80 -27.49
C ASP A 541 13.80 19.17 -26.10
N ILE A 542 13.02 18.13 -25.82
CA ILE A 542 13.11 17.35 -24.58
C ILE A 542 14.51 16.73 -24.45
N CYS A 543 15.03 16.09 -25.51
CA CYS A 543 16.37 15.49 -25.54
C CYS A 543 17.47 16.50 -25.26
N LEU A 544 17.36 17.70 -25.84
CA LEU A 544 18.34 18.76 -25.64
C LEU A 544 18.31 19.31 -24.22
N GLY A 545 17.13 19.43 -23.63
CA GLY A 545 16.95 19.86 -22.25
C GLY A 545 17.48 18.84 -21.25
N THR A 546 17.08 17.57 -21.38
CA THR A 546 17.53 16.50 -20.48
C THR A 546 19.03 16.23 -20.64
N SER A 547 19.63 16.46 -21.82
CA SER A 547 21.09 16.34 -22.00
C SER A 547 21.89 17.54 -21.47
N ALA A 548 21.23 18.61 -21.00
CA ALA A 548 21.89 19.85 -20.58
C ALA A 548 22.37 19.78 -19.12
N ALA A 549 23.38 18.95 -18.86
CA ALA A 549 24.00 18.85 -17.54
C ALA A 549 24.60 20.21 -17.13
N ALA A 550 24.35 20.63 -15.88
CA ALA A 550 24.81 21.91 -15.34
C ALA A 550 26.33 22.03 -15.55
N THR A 551 26.77 23.17 -16.12
CA THR A 551 28.16 23.48 -16.55
C THR A 551 28.65 22.85 -17.86
N PHE A 552 27.98 21.85 -18.44
CA PHE A 552 28.45 21.15 -19.65
C PHE A 552 27.79 21.63 -20.94
N LEU A 553 26.47 21.82 -20.94
CA LEU A 553 25.67 22.20 -22.11
C LEU A 553 24.67 23.30 -21.72
N PRO A 554 24.26 24.20 -22.65
CA PRO A 554 23.32 25.27 -22.35
C PRO A 554 21.91 24.76 -22.10
N ALA A 555 21.17 25.43 -21.21
CA ALA A 555 19.74 25.18 -20.98
C ALA A 555 18.92 25.30 -22.26
N ARG A 556 17.85 24.52 -22.36
CA ARG A 556 16.95 24.51 -23.52
C ARG A 556 15.68 25.30 -23.23
N TYR A 557 15.57 26.43 -23.90
CA TYR A 557 14.31 27.17 -24.01
C TYR A 557 13.50 26.74 -25.23
N PHE A 558 12.21 26.50 -25.03
CA PHE A 558 11.23 26.34 -26.10
C PHE A 558 9.82 26.72 -25.61
N GLU A 559 8.90 26.85 -26.56
CA GLU A 559 7.51 27.18 -26.28
C GLU A 559 6.56 26.18 -26.93
N THR A 560 5.48 25.87 -26.23
CA THR A 560 4.37 25.06 -26.74
C THR A 560 3.08 25.85 -26.57
N LYS A 561 1.99 25.34 -27.15
CA LYS A 561 0.64 25.87 -26.95
C LYS A 561 -0.21 24.85 -26.21
N ASP A 562 -0.99 25.30 -25.24
CA ASP A 562 -2.02 24.47 -24.62
C ASP A 562 -3.26 24.34 -25.53
N GLY A 563 -4.26 23.58 -25.07
CA GLY A 563 -5.51 23.33 -25.80
C GLY A 563 -6.35 24.58 -26.08
N ASP A 564 -6.12 25.65 -25.31
CA ASP A 564 -6.78 26.95 -25.46
C ASP A 564 -5.94 27.95 -26.30
N GLY A 565 -4.81 27.48 -26.86
CA GLY A 565 -3.92 28.27 -27.71
C GLY A 565 -2.99 29.22 -26.97
N LYS A 566 -2.92 29.14 -25.63
CA LYS A 566 -2.03 29.96 -24.80
C LYS A 566 -0.64 29.35 -24.78
N THR A 567 0.35 30.22 -24.94
CA THR A 567 1.76 29.84 -25.01
C THR A 567 2.31 29.49 -23.62
N GLN A 568 2.92 28.33 -23.49
CA GLN A 568 3.71 27.93 -22.34
C GLN A 568 5.19 27.90 -22.72
N SER A 569 6.01 28.64 -21.98
CA SER A 569 7.48 28.57 -22.10
C SER A 569 8.05 27.56 -21.10
N PHE A 570 9.07 26.85 -21.56
CA PHE A 570 9.91 25.94 -20.79
C PHE A 570 11.36 26.39 -20.89
N ASP A 571 12.07 26.42 -19.77
CA ASP A 571 13.51 26.65 -19.71
C ASP A 571 14.12 25.50 -18.91
N ILE A 572 14.56 24.46 -19.61
CA ILE A 572 14.86 23.15 -18.99
C ILE A 572 16.33 22.76 -19.07
N ILE A 573 16.80 22.09 -18.01
CA ILE A 573 18.12 21.46 -17.89
C ILE A 573 17.99 19.98 -17.51
N ASP A 574 19.13 19.28 -17.42
CA ASP A 574 19.20 17.86 -17.08
C ASP A 574 18.45 17.55 -15.77
N GLY A 575 17.55 16.56 -15.84
CA GLY A 575 16.78 16.07 -14.71
C GLY A 575 17.64 15.37 -13.64
N GLY A 576 18.87 14.95 -13.98
CA GLY A 576 19.87 14.40 -13.04
C GLY A 576 20.27 15.35 -11.91
N VAL A 577 19.97 16.65 -12.04
CA VAL A 577 20.14 17.65 -10.95
C VAL A 577 19.05 17.49 -9.86
N ALA A 578 17.94 16.81 -10.18
CA ALA A 578 16.83 16.54 -9.28
C ALA A 578 16.59 15.03 -9.01
N ALA A 579 16.97 14.14 -9.94
CA ALA A 579 16.87 12.68 -9.82
C ALA A 579 17.88 12.01 -10.77
N ASN A 580 18.99 11.45 -10.26
CA ASN A 580 19.98 10.74 -11.10
C ASN A 580 19.54 9.31 -11.48
N ASN A 581 18.60 8.74 -10.72
CA ASN A 581 17.82 7.56 -11.05
C ASN A 581 16.34 7.95 -10.87
N PRO A 582 15.47 7.82 -11.87
CA PRO A 582 14.04 8.18 -11.72
C PRO A 582 13.29 7.30 -10.70
N ASN A 583 13.94 6.29 -10.11
CA ASN A 583 13.47 5.52 -8.97
C ASN A 583 14.14 5.87 -7.62
N ASP A 584 15.17 6.73 -7.57
CA ASP A 584 15.82 7.16 -6.31
C ASP A 584 15.42 8.60 -5.98
N ASP A 585 14.61 8.77 -4.94
CA ASP A 585 14.41 10.05 -4.25
C ASP A 585 15.33 10.06 -3.00
N ASP A 586 16.54 10.61 -3.11
CA ASP A 586 17.34 11.02 -1.94
C ASP A 586 17.73 12.50 -2.06
N VAL A 587 17.32 13.28 -1.05
CA VAL A 587 17.54 14.72 -0.93
C VAL A 587 18.92 14.96 -0.32
N GLU A 588 19.90 15.39 -1.11
CA GLU A 588 21.17 15.92 -0.57
C GLU A 588 20.99 17.38 -0.12
N GLU A 589 21.14 17.63 1.18
CA GLU A 589 21.33 18.97 1.75
C GLU A 589 22.72 19.53 1.38
N THR A 590 22.77 20.65 0.66
CA THR A 590 24.00 21.47 0.56
C THR A 590 24.23 22.30 1.82
N PRO A 591 25.48 22.44 2.31
CA PRO A 591 25.78 23.12 3.57
C PRO A 591 25.67 24.65 3.45
N ALA A 592 25.10 25.26 4.50
CA ALA A 592 24.98 26.70 4.65
C ALA A 592 26.36 27.38 4.60
N ALA A 593 26.51 28.36 3.70
CA ALA A 593 27.65 29.26 3.67
C ALA A 593 27.52 30.31 4.78
N GLU A 594 28.62 30.53 5.48
CA GLU A 594 28.85 31.51 6.53
C GLU A 594 28.46 32.94 6.08
N GLU A 595 27.55 33.58 6.82
CA GLU A 595 27.37 35.03 6.75
C GLU A 595 28.40 35.71 7.67
N THR A 596 29.34 36.41 7.06
CA THR A 596 30.18 37.42 7.73
C THR A 596 29.40 38.73 7.94
N GLU A 597 29.52 39.22 9.18
CA GLU A 597 29.05 40.48 9.77
C GLU A 597 29.14 41.74 8.88
N GLN A 598 28.20 42.68 9.04
CA GLN A 598 28.49 44.06 9.49
C GLN A 598 27.23 44.94 9.71
N GLU A 599 27.13 45.48 10.93
CA GLU A 599 26.66 46.81 11.39
C GLU A 599 25.24 47.31 11.00
N VAL A 600 24.40 47.84 11.90
CA VAL A 600 24.57 49.08 12.70
C VAL A 600 23.66 49.07 13.95
N GLN A 601 24.16 49.70 15.02
CA GLN A 601 23.60 49.87 16.37
C GLN A 601 22.48 50.92 16.53
N GLN A 602 21.76 50.77 17.66
CA GLN A 602 21.09 51.78 18.54
C GLN A 602 19.62 52.12 18.20
N GLU A 603 18.64 52.13 19.12
CA GLU A 603 18.59 52.61 20.51
C GLU A 603 17.42 51.95 21.30
N GLN A 604 17.52 51.96 22.64
CA GLN A 604 16.52 51.46 23.61
C GLN A 604 15.28 52.38 23.73
N VAL A 605 14.13 51.84 24.18
CA VAL A 605 13.39 52.24 25.42
C VAL A 605 11.91 51.78 25.41
N LEU A 606 11.56 51.04 26.48
CA LEU A 606 10.26 50.81 27.17
C LEU A 606 8.92 50.70 26.39
N SER A 607 8.19 49.58 26.59
CA SER A 607 7.00 49.49 27.48
C SER A 607 6.16 48.21 27.22
N GLU A 608 5.47 47.78 28.28
CA GLU A 608 4.76 46.51 28.58
C GLU A 608 3.48 46.18 27.74
N PRO A 609 2.85 44.97 27.92
CA PRO A 609 2.10 44.24 26.89
C PRO A 609 0.57 44.48 26.91
N PRO A 610 -0.19 43.92 25.95
CA PRO A 610 -1.64 43.79 26.11
C PRO A 610 -2.22 42.39 25.85
N GLU A 611 -3.35 42.14 26.53
CA GLU A 611 -4.36 41.11 26.25
C GLU A 611 -5.24 41.47 25.03
N GLU A 612 -5.67 40.40 24.34
CA GLU A 612 -6.97 40.12 23.72
C GLU A 612 -7.68 41.09 22.72
N GLU A 613 -7.76 40.58 21.48
CA GLU A 613 -9.01 40.20 20.78
C GLU A 613 -9.48 41.03 19.55
N GLN A 614 -9.56 40.30 18.43
CA GLN A 614 -10.40 40.47 17.22
C GLN A 614 -10.16 41.66 16.26
N LEU A 615 -9.82 41.35 14.97
CA LEU A 615 -10.81 41.12 13.89
C LEU A 615 -10.20 41.30 12.46
N ARG A 616 -10.21 40.22 11.66
CA ARG A 616 -10.41 40.14 10.19
C ARG A 616 -9.41 40.79 9.20
N ARG A 617 -8.68 39.94 8.45
CA ARG A 617 -8.82 39.64 6.99
C ARG A 617 -7.50 39.06 6.40
N SER A 618 -7.53 37.79 5.99
CA SER A 618 -7.32 37.33 4.59
C SER A 618 -5.84 37.23 4.17
N THR A 619 -5.28 36.22 3.50
CA THR A 619 -5.72 34.96 2.89
C THR A 619 -4.44 34.33 2.29
N ARG A 620 -4.39 32.99 2.21
CA ARG A 620 -3.59 32.16 1.28
C ARG A 620 -2.06 32.09 1.43
N GLU A 621 -1.58 30.95 1.91
CA GLU A 621 -0.39 30.24 1.39
C GLU A 621 -0.75 28.75 1.34
N ARG A 622 -1.19 28.22 0.20
CA ARG A 622 -0.46 27.68 -0.99
C ARG A 622 0.24 26.34 -0.72
N GLN A 623 -0.42 25.31 -1.28
CA GLN A 623 -0.07 23.89 -1.31
C GLN A 623 1.29 23.58 -1.95
N PRO A 624 1.99 22.50 -1.55
CA PRO A 624 2.94 21.80 -2.40
C PRO A 624 2.21 20.87 -3.38
N SER A 625 2.73 20.83 -4.61
CA SER A 625 2.21 20.12 -5.79
C SER A 625 2.33 18.60 -5.72
N ARG A 626 1.29 17.92 -6.23
CA ARG A 626 1.17 16.46 -6.40
C ARG A 626 2.22 15.87 -7.33
N SER A 627 2.83 14.75 -6.94
CA SER A 627 3.55 13.82 -7.81
C SER A 627 2.54 13.05 -8.70
N PHE A 628 2.88 12.88 -9.97
CA PHE A 628 2.07 12.20 -10.99
C PHE A 628 2.90 11.07 -11.59
N VAL A 629 2.68 9.85 -11.10
CA VAL A 629 2.90 8.59 -11.83
C VAL A 629 1.73 7.69 -11.41
N PRO A 630 0.95 7.12 -12.34
CA PRO A 630 -0.07 6.14 -11.97
C PRO A 630 0.60 4.92 -11.31
N GLU A 631 0.01 4.41 -10.22
CA GLU A 631 0.47 3.22 -9.50
C GLU A 631 0.43 1.98 -10.42
N LEU A 632 1.49 1.78 -11.21
CA LEU A 632 1.77 0.54 -11.92
C LEU A 632 2.61 -0.35 -11.00
N CYS A 633 2.14 -1.57 -10.73
CA CYS A 633 2.98 -2.64 -10.20
C CYS A 633 3.60 -3.40 -11.40
N PRO A 634 4.89 -3.20 -11.72
CA PRO A 634 5.50 -3.80 -12.90
C PRO A 634 5.74 -5.31 -12.74
N GLU A 635 5.58 -6.09 -13.82
CA GLU A 635 5.98 -7.53 -13.82
C GLU A 635 7.49 -7.70 -13.84
N LEU A 636 8.15 -6.75 -14.48
CA LEU A 636 9.59 -6.69 -14.73
C LEU A 636 10.01 -5.22 -14.72
N VAL A 637 10.91 -4.85 -13.82
CA VAL A 637 11.66 -3.60 -13.89
C VAL A 637 13.09 -3.94 -14.25
N VAL A 638 13.58 -3.34 -15.33
CA VAL A 638 15.00 -3.37 -15.65
C VAL A 638 15.52 -1.95 -15.51
N THR A 639 16.39 -1.73 -14.53
CA THR A 639 17.12 -0.46 -14.35
C THR A 639 18.57 -0.66 -14.73
N ILE A 640 19.08 0.22 -15.59
CA ILE A 640 20.48 0.22 -15.99
C ILE A 640 21.08 1.57 -15.60
N GLY A 641 21.96 1.53 -14.60
CA GLY A 641 22.39 2.71 -13.86
C GLY A 641 23.85 2.75 -13.43
N PHE A 642 24.28 3.91 -12.95
CA PHE A 642 25.57 4.09 -12.29
C PHE A 642 25.36 4.67 -10.89
N ASP A 643 26.00 4.08 -9.88
CA ASP A 643 26.01 4.65 -8.53
C ASP A 643 26.93 5.89 -8.44
N VAL A 644 26.90 6.61 -7.31
CA VAL A 644 27.76 7.75 -6.99
C VAL A 644 29.26 7.45 -7.16
N ASP A 645 29.66 6.18 -7.04
CA ASP A 645 31.03 5.69 -7.25
C ASP A 645 31.35 5.27 -8.70
N LEU A 646 30.46 5.54 -9.66
CA LEU A 646 30.55 5.14 -11.09
C LEU A 646 30.54 3.61 -11.30
N GLU A 647 30.06 2.84 -10.32
CA GLU A 647 29.84 1.41 -10.47
C GLU A 647 28.60 1.15 -11.33
N LEU A 648 28.70 0.25 -12.32
CA LEU A 648 27.56 -0.13 -13.16
C LEU A 648 26.62 -1.01 -12.35
N ILE A 649 25.38 -0.55 -12.16
CA ILE A 649 24.29 -1.29 -11.54
C ILE A 649 23.29 -1.71 -12.61
N VAL A 650 23.04 -3.01 -12.71
CA VAL A 650 21.89 -3.54 -13.44
C VAL A 650 20.95 -4.16 -12.42
N VAL A 651 19.83 -3.49 -12.13
CA VAL A 651 18.78 -4.01 -11.25
C VAL A 651 17.71 -4.66 -12.12
N VAL A 652 17.40 -5.92 -11.83
CA VAL A 652 16.34 -6.66 -12.52
C VAL A 652 15.37 -7.15 -11.46
N ASP A 653 14.36 -6.34 -11.14
CA ASP A 653 13.29 -6.75 -10.23
C ASP A 653 12.28 -7.60 -10.98
N LEU A 654 12.14 -8.85 -10.56
CA LEU A 654 11.29 -9.87 -11.16
C LEU A 654 10.18 -10.28 -10.19
N PHE A 655 8.93 -10.07 -10.58
CA PHE A 655 7.79 -10.61 -9.84
C PHE A 655 7.29 -11.90 -10.49
N THR A 656 7.82 -13.03 -10.01
CA THR A 656 7.30 -14.42 -10.16
C THR A 656 6.79 -14.81 -11.56
N ASN A 657 7.69 -15.16 -12.50
CA ASN A 657 7.34 -15.87 -13.74
C ASN A 657 8.46 -16.86 -14.17
N PRO A 658 8.19 -18.17 -14.32
CA PRO A 658 9.19 -19.16 -14.75
C PRO A 658 9.78 -18.92 -16.14
N ALA A 659 9.05 -18.26 -17.06
CA ALA A 659 9.56 -17.91 -18.39
C ALA A 659 10.64 -16.82 -18.33
N LEU A 660 10.56 -15.93 -17.32
CA LEU A 660 11.56 -14.88 -17.06
C LEU A 660 12.81 -15.41 -16.35
N ASP A 661 12.80 -16.65 -15.86
CA ASP A 661 13.96 -17.27 -15.22
C ASP A 661 15.06 -17.64 -16.24
N THR A 662 14.66 -17.97 -17.49
CA THR A 662 15.60 -18.15 -18.62
C THR A 662 16.21 -16.81 -19.05
N PHE A 663 15.42 -15.74 -18.99
CA PHE A 663 15.84 -14.37 -19.28
C PHE A 663 16.81 -13.84 -18.20
N ARG A 664 16.50 -14.08 -16.93
CA ARG A 664 17.37 -13.85 -15.76
C ARG A 664 18.72 -14.56 -15.88
N GLN A 665 18.71 -15.86 -16.19
CA GLN A 665 19.95 -16.62 -16.38
C GLN A 665 20.79 -16.14 -17.58
N SER A 666 20.16 -15.52 -18.57
CA SER A 666 20.85 -14.98 -19.75
C SER A 666 21.52 -13.63 -19.46
N LEU A 667 20.87 -12.75 -18.69
CA LEU A 667 21.45 -11.48 -18.22
C LEU A 667 22.66 -11.69 -17.30
N ILE A 668 22.59 -12.65 -16.37
CA ILE A 668 23.73 -13.04 -15.50
C ILE A 668 24.92 -13.56 -16.32
N LYS A 669 24.68 -14.12 -17.51
CA LYS A 669 25.70 -14.64 -18.42
C LYS A 669 26.18 -13.61 -19.46
N CYS A 670 25.79 -12.33 -19.35
CA CYS A 670 26.23 -11.30 -20.28
C CYS A 670 27.77 -11.22 -20.29
N PRO A 671 28.44 -11.48 -21.43
CA PRO A 671 29.88 -11.68 -21.48
C PRO A 671 30.70 -10.42 -21.19
N ILE A 672 30.06 -9.25 -21.09
CA ILE A 672 30.71 -7.96 -20.84
C ILE A 672 30.73 -7.62 -19.35
N LEU A 673 29.79 -8.14 -18.54
CA LEU A 673 29.75 -7.91 -17.08
C LEU A 673 31.05 -8.27 -16.35
N PRO A 674 31.75 -9.38 -16.67
CA PRO A 674 33.01 -9.73 -16.01
C PRO A 674 34.20 -8.83 -16.37
N HIS A 675 34.10 -8.05 -17.45
CA HIS A 675 35.17 -7.17 -17.95
C HIS A 675 35.05 -5.73 -17.45
N LEU A 676 33.93 -5.37 -16.83
CA LEU A 676 33.73 -4.11 -16.14
C LEU A 676 34.22 -4.27 -14.70
N LYS A 677 35.40 -3.71 -14.38
CA LYS A 677 35.84 -3.64 -12.97
C LYS A 677 34.78 -2.84 -12.23
N HIS A 678 34.16 -3.45 -11.22
CA HIS A 678 33.09 -2.85 -10.40
C HIS A 678 31.68 -2.86 -11.01
N ALA A 679 31.28 -3.95 -11.67
CA ALA A 679 29.87 -4.21 -12.00
C ALA A 679 29.24 -5.14 -10.96
N SER A 680 28.13 -4.72 -10.35
CA SER A 680 27.31 -5.56 -9.46
C SER A 680 25.91 -5.75 -10.04
N VAL A 681 25.48 -7.00 -10.18
CA VAL A 681 24.07 -7.32 -10.43
C VAL A 681 23.42 -7.46 -9.05
N SER A 682 22.67 -6.45 -8.63
CA SER A 682 21.81 -6.54 -7.44
C SER A 682 20.51 -7.21 -7.86
N LEU A 683 20.23 -8.38 -7.26
CA LEU A 683 19.01 -9.16 -7.44
C LEU A 683 18.00 -8.86 -6.33
#